data_AF-A0A0M0JJG8-F1
#
_entry.id   AF-A0A0M0JJG8-F1
#
_cell.length_a   1.000
_cell.length_b   1.000
_cell.length_c   1.000
_cell.angle_alpha   90.00
_cell.angle_beta   90.00
_cell.angle_gamma   90.00
#
_symmetry.space_group_name_H-M   'P 1'
#
loop_
_entity.id
_entity.type
_entity.pdbx_description
1 polymer ?
#
loop_
_entity_poly.entity_id
_entity_poly.type
_entity_poly.pdbx_seq_one_letter_code
_entity_poly.pdbx_strand_id
1 'polypeptide(L)'
;MGCGGSTEAEPVSAPDIDATPIETAQVQTELVKDRLEIAEQDAVKTKAGSDTFIASCLKARAEHSDDKAIVLDTCTRLQAHNRRLKEYVAIYDSETVNEAMNGGFLGLGCNDDKLIAALCTRTKSQLTRTRQRYRTMYDKDLRAEVKGEADSRSYGRMMFFAMAAPDEYVADIIDLACKGMGCDELMLLEVFVTHTQAELQAGKKKWEGRTDKSLVDYLKGELDGWIGNGFIHLRRLLFLLFQGERVETTDMDEELAAKQVDCLHEEFEKGFFEDFHESFIIDIIGKNTTNQNQLVAQMYEKKFETSLTKALKGKCGERLFDALHALIMPKPEYVAMRLKKAMEGWGRDSDVMTRMLGGFDGDGMAAVAEAFERKYGQPLWSALKEELKAGNFLSAATAWLSTISSNPARSAERFTELDLSNGDVELPKLVEMLDWLFVENEALLSFIAFLDVETVREATKGWGTDDTALIRAFTTRNKRALARVNIGYRNKYGEPLQKLIENEMKDNNYSFLAKFLVVQAEQADLMILDQAMDGMVIDHGALVEFLCARHPRRVRAAKAKWEGYHDDSLIDKLDDVLSGDMQTLAMRMLKGKRDVDNDKVDDALARKQAHQLHDSAIDYIETLCDNSAPQNALVAKYYEEAYDSSLRRAISQEYSGPVKDALLALLQGPAEWYAAQLRKALSGDETNELVVCRILGAHDKDEIKEIKAKYEEKYDTTLKLAISSKCKGNYKRLAVAWVELPDQLEQPAKKIELPTNEEISKAGVEGSKATSKADDEISDDETLESGIKSTSPLFKAKCQMWTAKYKKYNEMGKARKAAHYQRLLLLNPPLPKKSSILKGFADALEEEYKKDNSGDDWTGMWLDSVDEAEFEAAGTSKDFFKKWFDVTESMVAEKKVSVKEMEAHWGLIEEPPKQERLYEPVPLAPVGMPVAQSMPMAQSMPQATPAYGSNYAMAQANYAMPVASPYAMPVASPYAMPNPYGNPYGNYGQPQVTSTYTTTSTTFVPLQQPMHYGQQPTYAPQPMMYR
;
A
#
# COMPACT_ATOMS: atom_id res chain seq x y z
N MET A 1 11.40 77.44 -11.92
CA MET A 1 12.71 77.75 -11.32
C MET A 1 13.26 76.48 -10.70
N GLY A 2 14.53 76.13 -10.96
CA GLY A 2 15.32 75.19 -10.17
C GLY A 2 15.45 73.77 -10.72
N CYS A 3 16.63 73.46 -11.27
CA CYS A 3 17.08 72.21 -11.89
C CYS A 3 17.63 71.17 -10.89
N GLY A 4 17.74 69.90 -11.32
CA GLY A 4 18.94 69.09 -11.09
C GLY A 4 18.76 67.61 -10.75
N GLY A 5 19.24 66.71 -11.62
CA GLY A 5 19.83 65.43 -11.22
C GLY A 5 19.17 64.15 -11.72
N SER A 6 19.50 63.74 -12.94
CA SER A 6 19.30 62.40 -13.53
C SER A 6 20.09 61.31 -12.80
N THR A 7 19.49 60.13 -12.62
CA THR A 7 20.22 58.85 -12.71
C THR A 7 19.59 58.07 -13.86
N GLU A 8 20.45 57.68 -14.80
CA GLU A 8 20.11 56.91 -15.99
C GLU A 8 19.45 55.59 -15.58
N ALA A 9 18.21 55.37 -16.02
CA ALA A 9 17.65 54.03 -16.09
C ALA A 9 18.18 53.41 -17.38
N GLU A 10 19.01 52.38 -17.24
CA GLU A 10 19.47 51.57 -18.37
C GLU A 10 18.27 51.07 -19.20
N PRO A 11 18.41 50.95 -20.54
CA PRO A 11 17.39 50.35 -21.36
C PRO A 11 17.19 48.91 -20.90
N VAL A 12 16.02 48.62 -20.32
CA VAL A 12 15.59 47.25 -20.01
C VAL A 12 15.63 46.48 -21.33
N SER A 13 16.61 45.59 -21.46
CA SER A 13 16.70 44.66 -22.58
C SER A 13 15.39 43.88 -22.64
N ALA A 14 14.83 43.75 -23.85
CA ALA A 14 13.68 42.88 -24.08
C ALA A 14 13.93 41.52 -23.41
N PRO A 15 13.01 41.01 -22.59
CA PRO A 15 13.19 39.69 -21.99
C PRO A 15 13.23 38.67 -23.12
N ASP A 16 14.22 37.77 -23.09
CA ASP A 16 14.21 36.55 -23.88
C ASP A 16 12.91 35.81 -23.55
N ILE A 17 11.98 35.79 -24.50
CA ILE A 17 10.76 34.96 -24.47
C ILE A 17 11.13 33.58 -25.01
N ASP A 18 12.22 33.01 -24.51
CA ASP A 18 12.64 31.68 -24.87
C ASP A 18 12.76 30.84 -23.60
N ALA A 19 11.82 29.90 -23.49
CA ALA A 19 11.97 28.66 -22.76
C ALA A 19 12.41 28.77 -21.27
N THR A 20 11.43 28.77 -20.36
CA THR A 20 11.60 28.25 -18.99
C THR A 20 11.25 26.74 -18.83
N PRO A 21 11.84 25.79 -19.61
CA PRO A 21 11.90 24.39 -19.21
C PRO A 21 13.22 24.01 -18.53
N ILE A 22 14.29 24.82 -18.61
CA ILE A 22 15.63 24.38 -18.15
C ILE A 22 15.83 24.51 -16.63
N GLU A 23 15.46 25.65 -16.01
CA GLU A 23 15.58 25.81 -14.54
C GLU A 23 14.59 24.92 -13.76
N THR A 24 13.38 24.76 -14.29
CA THR A 24 12.35 23.85 -13.75
C THR A 24 12.74 22.40 -13.88
N ALA A 25 13.34 21.98 -15.00
CA ALA A 25 13.87 20.63 -15.17
C ALA A 25 15.06 20.33 -14.24
N GLN A 26 15.97 21.29 -14.03
CA GLN A 26 17.11 21.09 -13.11
C GLN A 26 16.66 20.95 -11.64
N VAL A 27 15.75 21.82 -11.17
CA VAL A 27 15.16 21.71 -9.82
C VAL A 27 14.37 20.42 -9.66
N GLN A 28 13.64 19.99 -10.70
CA GLN A 28 12.94 18.71 -10.70
C GLN A 28 13.92 17.54 -10.63
N THR A 29 15.02 17.57 -11.38
CA THR A 29 16.04 16.52 -11.40
C THR A 29 16.75 16.36 -10.05
N GLU A 30 17.02 17.45 -9.32
CA GLU A 30 17.56 17.38 -7.95
C GLU A 30 16.52 16.88 -6.94
N LEU A 31 15.25 17.32 -7.03
CA LEU A 31 14.14 16.79 -6.21
C LEU A 31 13.87 15.30 -6.47
N VAL A 32 14.01 14.86 -7.72
CA VAL A 32 13.97 13.44 -8.10
C VAL A 32 15.12 12.73 -7.41
N LYS A 33 16.37 13.22 -7.51
CA LYS A 33 17.53 12.58 -6.88
C LYS A 33 17.42 12.48 -5.36
N ASP A 34 17.08 13.56 -4.65
CA ASP A 34 16.92 13.56 -3.19
C ASP A 34 15.79 12.64 -2.70
N ARG A 35 14.73 12.47 -3.50
CA ARG A 35 13.61 11.57 -3.17
C ARG A 35 13.86 10.13 -3.61
N LEU A 36 14.63 9.94 -4.68
CA LEU A 36 15.15 8.65 -5.10
C LEU A 36 16.16 8.12 -4.08
N GLU A 37 16.94 8.96 -3.38
CA GLU A 37 17.79 8.51 -2.28
C GLU A 37 16.99 7.80 -1.16
N ILE A 38 15.72 8.15 -0.94
CA ILE A 38 14.84 7.44 0.02
C ILE A 38 14.46 6.06 -0.52
N ALA A 39 14.13 5.96 -1.81
CA ALA A 39 13.83 4.69 -2.47
C ALA A 39 15.08 3.81 -2.64
N GLU A 40 16.26 4.42 -2.82
CA GLU A 40 17.57 3.77 -2.82
C GLU A 40 17.95 3.28 -1.42
N GLN A 41 17.67 4.04 -0.36
CA GLN A 41 17.83 3.56 1.02
C GLN A 41 16.96 2.33 1.28
N ASP A 42 15.75 2.24 0.69
CA ASP A 42 14.91 1.06 0.75
C ASP A 42 15.39 -0.10 -0.15
N ALA A 43 15.99 0.22 -1.31
CA ALA A 43 16.64 -0.73 -2.22
C ALA A 43 17.89 -1.38 -1.59
N VAL A 44 18.64 -0.60 -0.83
CA VAL A 44 19.86 -1.00 -0.11
C VAL A 44 19.56 -1.96 1.06
N LYS A 45 18.31 -2.39 1.29
CA LYS A 45 17.95 -3.18 2.48
C LYS A 45 17.38 -4.57 2.20
N THR A 46 17.15 -4.94 0.94
CA THR A 46 16.69 -6.29 0.55
C THR A 46 17.83 -7.29 0.39
N LYS A 47 17.52 -8.58 0.54
CA LYS A 47 18.43 -9.70 0.30
C LYS A 47 19.02 -9.60 -1.11
N ALA A 48 20.29 -9.95 -1.30
CA ALA A 48 20.86 -10.04 -2.64
C ALA A 48 20.04 -11.00 -3.51
N GLY A 49 19.48 -10.48 -4.62
CA GLY A 49 18.60 -11.22 -5.52
C GLY A 49 17.09 -11.08 -5.27
N SER A 50 16.65 -10.27 -4.28
CA SER A 50 15.23 -9.96 -4.04
C SER A 50 14.95 -8.44 -3.99
N ASP A 51 15.54 -7.68 -4.93
CA ASP A 51 15.27 -6.25 -5.03
C ASP A 51 13.77 -5.99 -5.15
N THR A 52 13.25 -5.01 -4.42
CA THR A 52 11.86 -4.58 -4.63
C THR A 52 11.67 -4.16 -6.08
N PHE A 53 10.42 -4.19 -6.56
CA PHE A 53 10.14 -3.77 -7.94
C PHE A 53 10.74 -2.39 -8.27
N ILE A 54 10.54 -1.39 -7.40
CA ILE A 54 11.09 -0.03 -7.59
C ILE A 54 12.61 -0.02 -7.50
N ALA A 55 13.20 -0.74 -6.54
CA ALA A 55 14.66 -0.89 -6.44
C ALA A 55 15.28 -1.47 -7.71
N SER A 56 14.64 -2.49 -8.32
CA SER A 56 15.10 -3.08 -9.57
C SER A 56 15.07 -2.07 -10.72
N CYS A 57 14.06 -1.20 -10.76
CA CYS A 57 13.95 -0.15 -11.77
C CYS A 57 15.02 0.94 -11.56
N LEU A 58 15.28 1.33 -10.32
CA LEU A 58 16.33 2.32 -9.98
C LEU A 58 17.72 1.82 -10.33
N LYS A 59 17.99 0.56 -10.00
CA LYS A 59 19.23 -0.10 -10.39
C LYS A 59 19.41 -0.14 -11.91
N ALA A 60 18.36 -0.49 -12.65
CA ALA A 60 18.39 -0.43 -14.12
C ALA A 60 18.64 0.99 -14.64
N ARG A 61 18.04 2.02 -14.01
CA ARG A 61 18.28 3.43 -14.34
C ARG A 61 19.71 3.89 -14.06
N ALA A 62 20.34 3.37 -13.02
CA ALA A 62 21.70 3.72 -12.61
C ALA A 62 22.78 2.97 -13.41
N GLU A 63 22.59 1.67 -13.63
CA GLU A 63 23.61 0.77 -14.20
C GLU A 63 23.49 0.57 -15.72
N HIS A 64 22.32 0.83 -16.31
CA HIS A 64 21.99 0.46 -17.70
C HIS A 64 21.29 1.58 -18.49
N SER A 65 21.57 2.85 -18.17
CA SER A 65 20.92 4.01 -18.83
C SER A 65 21.28 4.19 -20.32
N ASP A 66 22.31 3.52 -20.80
CA ASP A 66 22.79 3.51 -22.18
C ASP A 66 22.19 2.38 -23.05
N ASP A 67 21.51 1.40 -22.43
CA ASP A 67 20.85 0.29 -23.13
C ASP A 67 19.36 0.59 -23.39
N LYS A 68 19.03 0.87 -24.66
CA LYS A 68 17.65 1.16 -25.09
C LYS A 68 16.66 0.04 -24.76
N ALA A 69 17.05 -1.23 -24.85
CA ALA A 69 16.14 -2.34 -24.59
C ALA A 69 15.80 -2.44 -23.09
N ILE A 70 16.82 -2.29 -22.22
CA ILE A 70 16.62 -2.32 -20.77
C ILE A 70 15.80 -1.12 -20.30
N VAL A 71 16.09 0.09 -20.79
CA VAL A 71 15.32 1.30 -20.45
C VAL A 71 13.87 1.17 -20.92
N LEU A 72 13.64 0.69 -22.15
CA LEU A 72 12.29 0.49 -22.69
C LEU A 72 11.46 -0.51 -21.86
N ASP A 73 12.06 -1.65 -21.50
CA ASP A 73 11.43 -2.63 -20.61
C ASP A 73 11.12 -2.02 -19.23
N THR A 74 12.06 -1.28 -18.66
CA THR A 74 11.90 -0.63 -17.35
C THR A 74 10.78 0.40 -17.37
N CYS A 75 10.72 1.26 -18.40
CA CYS A 75 9.61 2.20 -18.62
C CYS A 75 8.27 1.46 -18.71
N THR A 76 8.20 0.40 -19.51
CA THR A 76 6.97 -0.39 -19.71
C THR A 76 6.47 -1.00 -18.40
N ARG A 77 7.38 -1.61 -17.62
CA ARG A 77 7.05 -2.19 -16.32
C ARG A 77 6.61 -1.12 -15.31
N LEU A 78 7.31 0.01 -15.24
CA LEU A 78 6.98 1.09 -14.31
C LEU A 78 5.67 1.81 -14.69
N GLN A 79 5.40 2.01 -15.98
CA GLN A 79 4.09 2.45 -16.49
C GLN A 79 2.96 1.53 -16.04
N ALA A 80 3.14 0.21 -16.17
CA ALA A 80 2.14 -0.76 -15.75
C ALA A 80 1.92 -0.74 -14.22
N HIS A 81 2.98 -0.52 -13.44
CA HIS A 81 2.89 -0.33 -12.00
C HIS A 81 2.13 0.96 -11.64
N ASN A 82 2.51 2.12 -12.19
CA ASN A 82 1.82 3.40 -11.97
C ASN A 82 0.36 3.34 -12.42
N ARG A 83 0.04 2.61 -13.50
CA ARG A 83 -1.34 2.41 -13.95
C ARG A 83 -2.21 1.73 -12.88
N ARG A 84 -1.67 0.76 -12.13
CA ARG A 84 -2.39 0.11 -11.01
C ARG A 84 -2.65 1.09 -9.87
N LEU A 85 -1.68 1.93 -9.53
CA LEU A 85 -1.85 2.97 -8.50
C LEU A 85 -2.90 4.02 -8.93
N LYS A 86 -2.87 4.46 -10.19
CA LYS A 86 -3.88 5.36 -10.76
C LYS A 86 -5.28 4.73 -10.75
N GLU A 87 -5.37 3.44 -11.07
CA GLU A 87 -6.64 2.68 -10.99
C GLU A 87 -7.16 2.60 -9.55
N TYR A 88 -6.28 2.37 -8.58
CA TYR A 88 -6.63 2.39 -7.15
C TYR A 88 -7.25 3.75 -6.77
N VAL A 89 -6.58 4.84 -7.11
CA VAL A 89 -7.06 6.21 -6.82
C VAL A 89 -8.42 6.45 -7.48
N ALA A 90 -8.59 6.06 -8.75
CA ALA A 90 -9.86 6.23 -9.46
C ALA A 90 -11.02 5.43 -8.83
N ILE A 91 -10.75 4.23 -8.32
CA ILE A 91 -11.75 3.42 -7.58
C ILE A 91 -12.10 4.11 -6.27
N TYR A 92 -11.09 4.47 -5.48
CA TYR A 92 -11.26 5.13 -4.19
C TYR A 92 -12.06 6.44 -4.33
N ASP A 93 -11.73 7.25 -5.34
CA ASP A 93 -12.45 8.48 -5.63
C ASP A 93 -13.89 8.19 -6.04
N SER A 94 -14.12 7.18 -6.88
CA SER A 94 -15.47 6.82 -7.31
C SER A 94 -16.35 6.40 -6.13
N GLU A 95 -15.80 5.58 -5.22
CA GLU A 95 -16.48 5.17 -3.99
C GLU A 95 -16.73 6.35 -3.07
N THR A 96 -15.71 7.19 -2.83
CA THR A 96 -15.80 8.39 -1.98
C THR A 96 -16.83 9.38 -2.50
N VAL A 97 -16.86 9.63 -3.82
CA VAL A 97 -17.84 10.52 -4.45
C VAL A 97 -19.24 9.94 -4.32
N ASN A 98 -19.41 8.64 -4.56
CA ASN A 98 -20.71 7.99 -4.38
C ASN A 98 -21.19 8.05 -2.92
N GLU A 99 -20.30 7.80 -1.97
CA GLU A 99 -20.59 7.94 -0.54
C GLU A 99 -20.88 9.39 -0.15
N ALA A 100 -20.15 10.37 -0.71
CA ALA A 100 -20.38 11.78 -0.43
C ALA A 100 -21.76 12.24 -0.91
N MET A 101 -22.17 11.83 -2.12
CA MET A 101 -23.46 12.22 -2.70
C MET A 101 -24.64 11.47 -2.08
N ASN A 102 -24.46 10.22 -1.62
CA ASN A 102 -25.56 9.39 -1.09
C ASN A 102 -25.54 9.20 0.44
N GLY A 103 -24.52 9.69 1.13
CA GLY A 103 -24.23 9.41 2.55
C GLY A 103 -24.55 10.53 3.53
N GLY A 104 -25.29 11.57 3.12
CA GLY A 104 -25.74 12.64 4.01
C GLY A 104 -26.58 12.16 5.21
N PHE A 105 -26.80 13.02 6.20
CA PHE A 105 -27.60 12.71 7.40
C PHE A 105 -28.99 12.18 7.00
N LEU A 106 -29.33 10.95 7.40
CA LEU A 106 -30.56 10.23 7.03
C LEU A 106 -30.75 9.94 5.53
N GLY A 107 -29.67 9.98 4.73
CA GLY A 107 -29.74 9.83 3.28
C GLY A 107 -30.25 11.08 2.56
N LEU A 108 -30.26 12.24 3.23
CA LEU A 108 -30.60 13.54 2.67
C LEU A 108 -29.37 14.46 2.71
N GLY A 109 -28.93 14.93 1.55
CA GLY A 109 -27.84 15.90 1.38
C GLY A 109 -26.49 15.31 0.97
N CYS A 110 -25.62 16.17 0.45
CA CYS A 110 -24.27 15.85 0.01
C CYS A 110 -23.24 16.19 1.10
N ASN A 111 -22.24 15.33 1.30
CA ASN A 111 -21.07 15.63 2.12
C ASN A 111 -20.05 16.40 1.27
N ASP A 112 -20.19 17.73 1.20
CA ASP A 112 -19.35 18.60 0.38
C ASP A 112 -17.86 18.48 0.71
N ASP A 113 -17.48 18.32 1.99
CA ASP A 113 -16.07 18.20 2.39
C ASP A 113 -15.42 16.96 1.75
N LYS A 114 -16.11 15.81 1.80
CA LYS A 114 -15.65 14.58 1.14
C LYS A 114 -15.63 14.71 -0.37
N LEU A 115 -16.65 15.33 -0.96
CA LEU A 115 -16.73 15.52 -2.41
C LEU A 115 -15.62 16.45 -2.93
N ILE A 116 -15.34 17.53 -2.21
CA ILE A 116 -14.24 18.46 -2.49
C ILE A 116 -12.91 17.75 -2.36
N ALA A 117 -12.69 16.97 -1.30
CA ALA A 117 -11.45 16.21 -1.14
C ALA A 117 -11.24 15.19 -2.27
N ALA A 118 -12.29 14.51 -2.73
CA ALA A 118 -12.20 13.52 -3.81
C ALA A 118 -11.98 14.15 -5.20
N LEU A 119 -12.57 15.31 -5.48
CA LEU A 119 -12.58 15.89 -6.82
C LEU A 119 -11.68 17.11 -6.99
N CYS A 120 -11.67 18.02 -6.01
CA CYS A 120 -10.98 19.30 -6.13
C CYS A 120 -9.48 19.20 -5.79
N THR A 121 -8.99 18.02 -5.41
CA THR A 121 -7.56 17.77 -5.17
C THR A 121 -6.94 16.85 -6.24
N ARG A 122 -7.53 16.80 -7.44
CA ARG A 122 -7.11 15.95 -8.57
C ARG A 122 -6.68 16.76 -9.78
N THR A 123 -5.83 16.20 -10.63
CA THR A 123 -5.57 16.71 -11.99
C THR A 123 -6.72 16.36 -12.93
N LYS A 124 -6.85 17.04 -14.09
CA LYS A 124 -7.88 16.65 -15.08
C LYS A 124 -7.70 15.23 -15.62
N SER A 125 -6.46 14.75 -15.74
CA SER A 125 -6.19 13.36 -16.14
C SER A 125 -6.73 12.37 -15.11
N GLN A 126 -6.46 12.62 -13.83
CA GLN A 126 -7.02 11.82 -12.73
C GLN A 126 -8.55 11.86 -12.71
N LEU A 127 -9.15 13.05 -12.85
CA LEU A 127 -10.61 13.21 -12.94
C LEU A 127 -11.22 12.44 -14.12
N THR A 128 -10.54 12.40 -15.27
CA THR A 128 -10.98 11.65 -16.44
C THR A 128 -11.03 10.15 -16.14
N ARG A 129 -9.99 9.63 -15.46
CA ARG A 129 -9.96 8.23 -15.00
C ARG A 129 -11.05 7.94 -13.98
N THR A 130 -11.23 8.82 -12.99
CA THR A 130 -12.30 8.71 -11.99
C THR A 130 -13.68 8.70 -12.65
N ARG A 131 -13.93 9.57 -13.63
CA ARG A 131 -15.18 9.58 -14.41
C ARG A 131 -15.42 8.26 -15.14
N GLN A 132 -14.41 7.73 -15.84
CA GLN A 132 -14.52 6.44 -16.53
C GLN A 132 -14.80 5.31 -15.55
N ARG A 133 -14.14 5.34 -14.38
CA ARG A 133 -14.32 4.32 -13.36
C ARG A 133 -15.69 4.40 -12.70
N TYR A 134 -16.15 5.60 -12.35
CA TYR A 134 -17.47 5.86 -11.79
C TYR A 134 -18.57 5.37 -12.73
N ARG A 135 -18.45 5.63 -14.04
CA ARG A 135 -19.39 5.10 -15.05
C ARG A 135 -19.42 3.58 -15.05
N THR A 136 -18.27 2.93 -14.93
CA THR A 136 -18.16 1.46 -14.90
C THR A 136 -18.80 0.87 -13.64
N MET A 137 -18.66 1.55 -12.49
CA MET A 137 -19.15 1.04 -11.20
C MET A 137 -20.65 1.31 -10.97
N TYR A 138 -21.18 2.42 -11.47
CA TYR A 138 -22.53 2.89 -11.13
C TYR A 138 -23.44 3.14 -12.34
N ASP A 139 -22.95 2.96 -13.56
CA ASP A 139 -23.66 3.25 -14.83
C ASP A 139 -24.23 4.68 -14.91
N LYS A 140 -23.55 5.63 -14.25
CA LYS A 140 -23.92 7.04 -14.17
C LYS A 140 -22.82 7.94 -14.72
N ASP A 141 -23.19 9.09 -15.27
CA ASP A 141 -22.22 10.11 -15.69
C ASP A 141 -21.85 10.98 -14.49
N LEU A 142 -20.62 10.83 -14.01
CA LEU A 142 -20.09 11.57 -12.86
C LEU A 142 -20.25 13.09 -13.01
N ARG A 143 -20.10 13.62 -14.24
CA ARG A 143 -20.23 15.07 -14.50
C ARG A 143 -21.64 15.56 -14.19
N ALA A 144 -22.64 14.82 -14.66
CA ALA A 144 -24.04 15.15 -14.47
C ALA A 144 -24.46 15.03 -13.00
N GLU A 145 -24.05 13.96 -12.32
CA GLU A 145 -24.37 13.72 -10.90
C GLU A 145 -23.79 14.84 -10.02
N VAL A 146 -22.49 15.16 -10.18
CA VAL A 146 -21.85 16.22 -9.38
C VAL A 146 -22.50 17.58 -9.63
N LYS A 147 -22.89 17.89 -10.87
CA LYS A 147 -23.60 19.15 -11.18
C LYS A 147 -24.99 19.22 -10.53
N GLY A 148 -25.65 18.08 -10.32
CA GLY A 148 -26.98 17.98 -9.72
C GLY A 148 -26.96 18.03 -8.19
N GLU A 149 -25.97 17.41 -7.56
CA GLU A 149 -25.88 17.22 -6.10
C GLU A 149 -25.05 18.30 -5.38
N ALA A 150 -23.89 18.68 -5.93
CA ALA A 150 -23.12 19.81 -5.42
C ALA A 150 -23.83 21.11 -5.82
N ASP A 151 -23.69 22.19 -5.03
CA ASP A 151 -24.31 23.49 -5.32
C ASP A 151 -24.20 23.84 -6.82
N SER A 152 -25.32 23.64 -7.52
CA SER A 152 -25.41 23.67 -8.99
C SER A 152 -25.10 25.03 -9.58
N ARG A 153 -24.89 26.05 -8.75
CA ARG A 153 -24.49 27.41 -9.14
C ARG A 153 -23.02 27.73 -8.86
N SER A 154 -22.31 26.87 -8.12
CA SER A 154 -20.96 27.15 -7.65
C SER A 154 -20.00 26.01 -8.01
N TYR A 155 -19.36 25.34 -7.03
CA TYR A 155 -18.28 24.39 -7.31
C TYR A 155 -18.75 23.13 -8.07
N GLY A 156 -20.03 22.75 -8.00
CA GLY A 156 -20.57 21.68 -8.84
C GLY A 156 -20.43 21.99 -10.34
N ARG A 157 -20.66 23.25 -10.75
CA ARG A 157 -20.39 23.71 -12.13
C ARG A 157 -18.90 23.77 -12.45
N MET A 158 -18.07 24.24 -11.50
CA MET A 158 -16.62 24.22 -11.67
C MET A 158 -16.12 22.80 -11.98
N MET A 159 -16.58 21.81 -11.20
CA MET A 159 -16.21 20.41 -11.40
C MET A 159 -16.81 19.80 -12.66
N PHE A 160 -18.03 20.18 -13.05
CA PHE A 160 -18.63 19.80 -14.33
C PHE A 160 -17.74 20.19 -15.52
N PHE A 161 -17.12 21.37 -15.47
CA PHE A 161 -16.18 21.86 -16.47
C PHE A 161 -14.79 21.23 -16.33
N ALA A 162 -14.29 21.04 -15.10
CA ALA A 162 -13.00 20.42 -14.86
C ALA A 162 -12.92 18.98 -15.38
N MET A 163 -14.03 18.23 -15.31
CA MET A 163 -14.14 16.86 -15.80
C MET A 163 -14.47 16.76 -17.31
N ALA A 164 -14.64 17.89 -18.00
CA ALA A 164 -14.95 17.92 -19.42
C ALA A 164 -13.71 17.63 -20.26
N ALA A 165 -13.84 16.76 -21.27
CA ALA A 165 -12.84 16.72 -22.34
C ALA A 165 -12.86 18.06 -23.12
N PRO A 166 -11.77 18.45 -23.81
CA PRO A 166 -11.71 19.75 -24.49
C PRO A 166 -12.89 20.02 -25.43
N ASP A 167 -13.27 19.05 -26.25
CA ASP A 167 -14.40 19.14 -27.18
C ASP A 167 -15.76 19.22 -26.45
N GLU A 168 -15.91 18.53 -25.30
CA GLU A 168 -17.09 18.66 -24.43
C GLU A 168 -17.16 20.04 -23.79
N TYR A 169 -16.04 20.56 -23.27
CA TYR A 169 -15.98 21.89 -22.67
C TYR A 169 -16.43 22.93 -23.68
N VAL A 170 -15.80 22.98 -24.87
CA VAL A 170 -16.18 23.91 -25.94
C VAL A 170 -17.67 23.80 -26.26
N ALA A 171 -18.20 22.59 -26.45
CA ALA A 171 -19.62 22.41 -26.73
C ALA A 171 -20.53 22.91 -25.60
N ASP A 172 -20.14 22.70 -24.34
CA ASP A 172 -20.90 23.14 -23.17
C ASP A 172 -20.89 24.67 -23.02
N ILE A 173 -19.79 25.34 -23.38
CA ILE A 173 -19.73 26.81 -23.40
C ILE A 173 -20.58 27.38 -24.54
N ILE A 174 -20.56 26.78 -25.73
CA ILE A 174 -21.43 27.19 -26.84
C ILE A 174 -22.90 27.04 -26.44
N ASP A 175 -23.28 25.93 -25.80
CA ASP A 175 -24.63 25.71 -25.29
C ASP A 175 -25.06 26.79 -24.29
N LEU A 176 -24.18 27.16 -23.35
CA LEU A 176 -24.42 28.24 -22.41
C LEU A 176 -24.53 29.61 -23.09
N ALA A 177 -23.64 29.90 -24.04
CA ALA A 177 -23.64 31.16 -24.78
C ALA A 177 -24.92 31.32 -25.61
N CYS A 178 -25.45 30.22 -26.11
CA CYS A 178 -26.68 30.15 -26.91
C CYS A 178 -27.95 29.98 -26.04
N LYS A 179 -27.86 30.02 -24.71
CA LYS A 179 -29.03 29.77 -23.86
C LYS A 179 -29.81 31.06 -23.59
N GLY A 180 -31.09 31.06 -23.94
CA GLY A 180 -32.01 32.16 -23.63
C GLY A 180 -32.32 33.02 -24.85
N MET A 181 -32.67 34.29 -24.63
CA MET A 181 -32.89 35.26 -25.71
C MET A 181 -31.56 35.98 -25.99
N GLY A 182 -31.05 35.89 -27.22
CA GLY A 182 -29.75 36.44 -27.61
C GLY A 182 -28.60 35.43 -27.52
N CYS A 183 -27.38 35.95 -27.63
CA CYS A 183 -26.14 35.19 -27.56
C CYS A 183 -25.14 35.92 -26.65
N ASP A 184 -24.52 35.21 -25.70
CA ASP A 184 -23.43 35.76 -24.89
C ASP A 184 -22.11 35.68 -25.68
N GLU A 185 -21.75 36.77 -26.34
CA GLU A 185 -20.57 36.82 -27.20
C GLU A 185 -19.27 36.74 -26.41
N LEU A 186 -19.27 37.11 -25.12
CA LEU A 186 -18.10 37.02 -24.25
C LEU A 186 -17.77 35.56 -23.93
N MET A 187 -18.77 34.71 -23.73
CA MET A 187 -18.53 33.26 -23.56
C MET A 187 -17.95 32.62 -24.81
N LEU A 188 -18.42 32.99 -26.00
CA LEU A 188 -17.83 32.49 -27.25
C LEU A 188 -16.38 32.95 -27.39
N LEU A 189 -16.12 34.24 -27.12
CA LEU A 189 -14.78 34.82 -27.11
C LEU A 189 -13.84 34.11 -26.13
N GLU A 190 -14.33 33.75 -24.93
CA GLU A 190 -13.55 32.99 -23.96
C GLU A 190 -12.99 31.71 -24.59
N VAL A 191 -13.82 30.95 -25.32
CA VAL A 191 -13.36 29.70 -25.95
C VAL A 191 -12.35 29.96 -27.05
N PHE A 192 -12.54 31.01 -27.87
CA PHE A 192 -11.63 31.36 -28.96
C PHE A 192 -10.23 31.76 -28.52
N VAL A 193 -10.13 32.42 -27.38
CA VAL A 193 -8.83 32.85 -26.82
C VAL A 193 -8.14 31.68 -26.11
N THR A 194 -8.92 30.74 -25.57
CA THR A 194 -8.41 29.72 -24.66
C THR A 194 -8.20 28.35 -25.29
N HIS A 195 -8.77 28.06 -26.45
CA HIS A 195 -8.70 26.76 -27.11
C HIS A 195 -8.03 26.84 -28.47
N THR A 196 -7.44 25.72 -28.87
CA THR A 196 -6.87 25.54 -30.21
C THR A 196 -7.98 25.50 -31.25
N GLN A 197 -7.62 25.77 -32.50
CA GLN A 197 -8.50 25.67 -33.64
C GLN A 197 -9.05 24.25 -33.81
N ALA A 198 -8.23 23.23 -33.56
CA ALA A 198 -8.65 21.83 -33.59
C ALA A 198 -9.72 21.52 -32.52
N GLU A 199 -9.51 21.97 -31.27
CA GLU A 199 -10.48 21.82 -30.18
C GLU A 199 -11.78 22.57 -30.46
N LEU A 200 -11.68 23.79 -31.01
CA LEU A 200 -12.84 24.60 -31.40
C LEU A 200 -13.70 23.90 -32.46
N GLN A 201 -13.07 23.36 -33.52
CA GLN A 201 -13.81 22.62 -34.56
C GLN A 201 -14.41 21.32 -34.01
N ALA A 202 -13.67 20.58 -33.17
CA ALA A 202 -14.18 19.37 -32.53
C ALA A 202 -15.38 19.67 -31.64
N GLY A 203 -15.30 20.72 -30.81
CA GLY A 203 -16.38 21.15 -29.94
C GLY A 203 -17.58 21.70 -30.68
N LYS A 204 -17.37 22.49 -31.74
CA LYS A 204 -18.43 22.95 -32.65
C LYS A 204 -19.18 21.76 -33.24
N LYS A 205 -18.47 20.79 -33.82
CA LYS A 205 -19.06 19.57 -34.38
C LYS A 205 -19.85 18.80 -33.33
N LYS A 206 -19.33 18.73 -32.10
CA LYS A 206 -20.00 18.07 -30.98
C LYS A 206 -21.28 18.78 -30.55
N TRP A 207 -21.26 20.11 -30.50
CA TRP A 207 -22.44 20.93 -30.22
C TRP A 207 -23.49 20.81 -31.33
N GLU A 208 -23.08 20.89 -32.60
CA GLU A 208 -23.98 20.70 -33.75
C GLU A 208 -24.58 19.30 -33.77
N GLY A 209 -23.91 18.29 -33.20
CA GLY A 209 -24.49 16.96 -32.98
C GLY A 209 -25.56 16.89 -31.89
N ARG A 210 -25.68 17.91 -31.02
CA ARG A 210 -26.69 18.00 -29.95
C ARG A 210 -27.94 18.77 -30.38
N THR A 211 -27.90 19.46 -31.53
CA THR A 211 -28.98 20.35 -31.97
C THR A 211 -29.31 20.15 -33.44
N ASP A 212 -30.53 20.50 -33.87
CA ASP A 212 -30.93 20.40 -35.28
C ASP A 212 -30.47 21.60 -36.13
N LYS A 213 -29.72 22.55 -35.56
CA LYS A 213 -29.27 23.78 -36.24
C LYS A 213 -27.75 23.81 -36.35
N SER A 214 -27.23 24.33 -37.47
CA SER A 214 -25.81 24.68 -37.52
C SER A 214 -25.54 25.86 -36.58
N LEU A 215 -24.35 25.90 -35.98
CA LEU A 215 -23.97 27.02 -35.10
C LEU A 215 -23.98 28.34 -35.88
N VAL A 216 -23.65 28.26 -37.18
CA VAL A 216 -23.66 29.40 -38.08
C VAL A 216 -25.06 29.97 -38.25
N ASP A 217 -26.07 29.13 -38.48
CA ASP A 217 -27.45 29.58 -38.66
C ASP A 217 -28.04 30.10 -37.35
N TYR A 218 -27.65 29.52 -36.23
CA TYR A 218 -28.01 30.01 -34.90
C TYR A 218 -27.48 31.43 -34.66
N LEU A 219 -26.18 31.64 -34.85
CA LEU A 219 -25.53 32.94 -34.68
C LEU A 219 -26.11 34.00 -35.62
N LYS A 220 -26.46 33.64 -36.87
CA LYS A 220 -27.17 34.56 -37.77
C LYS A 220 -28.51 34.99 -37.18
N GLY A 221 -29.31 34.05 -36.70
CA GLY A 221 -30.64 34.34 -36.13
C GLY A 221 -30.60 35.23 -34.89
N GLU A 222 -29.70 34.93 -33.94
CA GLU A 222 -29.62 35.66 -32.66
C GLU A 222 -28.91 37.01 -32.78
N LEU A 223 -27.89 37.12 -33.64
CA LEU A 223 -27.16 38.39 -33.83
C LEU A 223 -27.83 39.34 -34.84
N ASP A 224 -28.83 38.87 -35.61
CA ASP A 224 -29.62 39.69 -36.54
C ASP A 224 -30.99 40.14 -35.94
N GLY A 225 -31.32 39.78 -34.67
CA GLY A 225 -32.62 40.03 -34.02
C GLY A 225 -32.88 41.46 -33.49
N TRP A 226 -34.16 41.90 -33.56
CA TRP A 226 -34.85 43.19 -33.21
C TRP A 226 -34.07 44.52 -33.37
N ILE A 227 -32.81 44.66 -32.95
CA ILE A 227 -32.05 45.93 -32.92
C ILE A 227 -31.06 46.04 -34.10
N GLY A 228 -31.50 45.79 -35.33
CA GLY A 228 -30.76 46.13 -36.58
C GLY A 228 -29.27 45.70 -36.67
N ASN A 229 -28.54 46.28 -37.61
CA ASN A 229 -27.12 45.96 -37.96
C ASN A 229 -26.07 46.24 -36.85
N GLY A 230 -26.45 46.37 -35.58
CA GLY A 230 -25.59 46.87 -34.49
C GLY A 230 -24.37 46.00 -34.15
N PHE A 231 -24.35 44.72 -34.53
CA PHE A 231 -23.27 43.78 -34.19
C PHE A 231 -22.56 43.15 -35.40
N ILE A 232 -22.67 43.76 -36.58
CA ILE A 232 -22.20 43.18 -37.85
C ILE A 232 -20.69 42.83 -37.84
N HIS A 233 -19.86 43.64 -37.20
CA HIS A 233 -18.41 43.46 -37.14
C HIS A 233 -18.00 42.41 -36.11
N LEU A 234 -18.61 42.41 -34.92
CA LEU A 234 -18.41 41.35 -33.93
C LEU A 234 -18.82 39.99 -34.50
N ARG A 235 -19.97 39.94 -35.18
CA ARG A 235 -20.44 38.74 -35.89
C ARG A 235 -19.44 38.27 -36.95
N ARG A 236 -18.88 39.18 -37.74
CA ARG A 236 -17.85 38.86 -38.74
C ARG A 236 -16.62 38.22 -38.07
N LEU A 237 -16.15 38.77 -36.95
CA LEU A 237 -15.04 38.22 -36.20
C LEU A 237 -15.36 36.81 -35.69
N LEU A 238 -16.51 36.60 -35.05
CA LEU A 238 -16.92 35.28 -34.55
C LEU A 238 -17.02 34.25 -35.68
N PHE A 239 -17.53 34.63 -36.86
CA PHE A 239 -17.55 33.74 -38.03
C PHE A 239 -16.16 33.38 -38.52
N LEU A 240 -15.27 34.36 -38.62
CA LEU A 240 -13.88 34.14 -39.03
C LEU A 240 -13.18 33.16 -38.08
N LEU A 241 -13.38 33.32 -36.77
CA LEU A 241 -12.82 32.42 -35.76
C LEU A 241 -13.44 31.01 -35.82
N PHE A 242 -14.73 30.87 -36.16
CA PHE A 242 -15.38 29.57 -36.35
C PHE A 242 -15.11 28.90 -37.70
N GLN A 243 -14.66 29.63 -38.72
CA GLN A 243 -14.26 29.06 -40.01
C GLN A 243 -12.95 28.28 -39.88
N GLY A 244 -12.09 28.68 -38.94
CA GLY A 244 -10.85 27.99 -38.63
C GLY A 244 -9.74 28.14 -39.66
N GLU A 245 -9.70 29.29 -40.34
CA GLU A 245 -8.62 29.65 -41.27
C GLU A 245 -7.33 30.08 -40.56
N ARG A 246 -7.33 30.14 -39.22
CA ARG A 246 -6.17 30.52 -38.39
C ARG A 246 -5.15 29.37 -38.36
N VAL A 247 -3.94 29.65 -38.86
CA VAL A 247 -2.83 28.69 -38.81
C VAL A 247 -2.22 28.68 -37.40
N GLU A 248 -2.13 27.52 -36.77
CA GLU A 248 -1.51 27.39 -35.44
C GLU A 248 0.00 27.23 -35.58
N THR A 249 0.74 28.31 -35.33
CA THR A 249 2.20 28.31 -35.24
C THR A 249 2.67 29.15 -34.06
N THR A 250 3.76 28.73 -33.43
CA THR A 250 4.48 29.52 -32.43
C THR A 250 5.42 30.53 -33.06
N ASP A 251 5.80 30.31 -34.32
CA ASP A 251 6.71 31.16 -35.06
C ASP A 251 6.07 32.52 -35.30
N MET A 252 6.85 33.57 -35.10
CA MET A 252 6.44 34.94 -35.38
C MET A 252 7.13 35.42 -36.66
N ASP A 253 6.36 36.05 -37.54
CA ASP A 253 6.87 36.64 -38.77
C ASP A 253 7.01 38.16 -38.58
N GLU A 254 8.25 38.60 -38.35
CA GLU A 254 8.57 40.02 -38.15
C GLU A 254 8.29 40.89 -39.38
N GLU A 255 8.48 40.37 -40.59
CA GLU A 255 8.24 41.13 -41.82
C GLU A 255 6.73 41.32 -42.04
N LEU A 256 5.95 40.28 -41.82
CA LEU A 256 4.49 40.35 -41.83
C LEU A 256 3.99 41.29 -40.73
N ALA A 257 4.55 41.21 -39.51
CA ALA A 257 4.17 42.08 -38.41
C ALA A 257 4.43 43.56 -38.75
N ALA A 258 5.60 43.88 -39.31
CA ALA A 258 5.94 45.24 -39.74
C ALA A 258 4.93 45.79 -40.78
N LYS A 259 4.57 44.97 -41.78
CA LYS A 259 3.55 45.32 -42.77
C LYS A 259 2.18 45.55 -42.14
N GLN A 260 1.76 44.65 -41.25
CA GLN A 260 0.49 44.74 -40.54
C GLN A 260 0.43 45.99 -39.66
N VAL A 261 1.52 46.34 -38.99
CA VAL A 261 1.64 47.57 -38.17
C VAL A 261 1.39 48.82 -39.03
N ASP A 262 2.01 48.90 -40.21
CA ASP A 262 1.83 50.03 -41.12
C ASP A 262 0.40 50.11 -41.66
N CYS A 263 -0.15 48.99 -42.10
CA CYS A 263 -1.53 48.92 -42.58
C CYS A 263 -2.55 49.28 -41.49
N LEU A 264 -2.36 48.81 -40.25
CA LEU A 264 -3.23 49.14 -39.14
C LEU A 264 -3.17 50.64 -38.81
N HIS A 265 -1.97 51.22 -38.79
CA HIS A 265 -1.81 52.64 -38.49
C HIS A 265 -2.47 53.53 -39.55
N GLU A 266 -2.25 53.22 -40.84
CA GLU A 266 -2.92 53.93 -41.95
C GLU A 266 -4.44 53.91 -41.79
N GLU A 267 -5.02 52.77 -41.41
CA GLU A 267 -6.46 52.65 -41.17
C GLU A 267 -6.92 53.46 -39.94
N PHE A 268 -6.12 53.52 -38.87
CA PHE A 268 -6.46 54.31 -37.68
C PHE A 268 -6.36 55.82 -37.91
N GLU A 269 -5.50 56.29 -38.81
CA GLU A 269 -5.35 57.72 -39.13
C GLU A 269 -6.50 58.29 -39.97
N LYS A 270 -7.34 57.42 -40.56
CA LYS A 270 -8.51 57.85 -41.35
C LYS A 270 -9.41 58.81 -40.58
N GLY A 271 -9.71 59.95 -41.18
CA GLY A 271 -10.52 61.02 -40.59
C GLY A 271 -12.02 60.73 -40.61
N PHE A 272 -12.81 61.67 -40.07
CA PHE A 272 -14.28 61.55 -39.99
C PHE A 272 -14.99 61.43 -41.36
N PHE A 273 -14.34 61.90 -42.43
CA PHE A 273 -14.87 61.87 -43.80
C PHE A 273 -14.31 60.70 -44.64
N GLU A 274 -13.50 59.83 -44.05
CA GLU A 274 -12.89 58.68 -44.71
C GLU A 274 -13.53 57.37 -44.22
N ASP A 275 -13.70 56.41 -45.13
CA ASP A 275 -14.30 55.12 -44.81
C ASP A 275 -13.36 54.27 -43.96
N PHE A 276 -13.66 54.20 -42.66
CA PHE A 276 -12.99 53.33 -41.71
C PHE A 276 -13.57 51.91 -41.78
N HIS A 277 -12.72 50.93 -42.05
CA HIS A 277 -13.11 49.54 -42.27
C HIS A 277 -12.71 48.65 -41.09
N GLU A 278 -13.60 48.53 -40.11
CA GLU A 278 -13.45 47.56 -39.00
C GLU A 278 -13.23 46.11 -39.50
N SER A 279 -13.75 45.76 -40.69
CA SER A 279 -13.50 44.47 -41.34
C SER A 279 -12.02 44.20 -41.63
N PHE A 280 -11.25 45.23 -41.95
CA PHE A 280 -9.82 45.08 -42.25
C PHE A 280 -9.03 44.73 -40.99
N ILE A 281 -9.34 45.40 -39.89
CA ILE A 281 -8.76 45.12 -38.57
C ILE A 281 -9.08 43.69 -38.13
N ILE A 282 -10.34 43.26 -38.33
CA ILE A 282 -10.78 41.89 -38.06
C ILE A 282 -9.99 40.88 -38.87
N ASP A 283 -9.76 41.14 -40.16
CA ASP A 283 -9.06 40.22 -41.05
C ASP A 283 -7.56 40.09 -40.68
N ILE A 284 -6.94 41.13 -40.12
CA ILE A 284 -5.56 41.07 -39.58
C ILE A 284 -5.53 40.35 -38.24
N ILE A 285 -6.18 40.92 -37.22
CA ILE A 285 -6.07 40.44 -35.83
C ILE A 285 -6.71 39.07 -35.66
N GLY A 286 -7.83 38.81 -36.34
CA GLY A 286 -8.57 37.55 -36.23
C GLY A 286 -7.88 36.36 -36.91
N LYS A 287 -7.04 36.59 -37.93
CA LYS A 287 -6.31 35.52 -38.63
C LYS A 287 -4.92 35.25 -38.05
N ASN A 288 -4.32 36.24 -37.41
CA ASN A 288 -3.03 36.11 -36.75
C ASN A 288 -3.07 35.21 -35.52
N THR A 289 -1.99 34.50 -35.21
CA THR A 289 -1.81 33.82 -33.92
C THR A 289 -1.67 34.82 -32.77
N THR A 290 -1.84 34.37 -31.54
CA THR A 290 -1.75 35.27 -30.38
C THR A 290 -0.33 35.84 -30.23
N ASN A 291 0.70 35.02 -30.49
CA ASN A 291 2.10 35.46 -30.50
C ASN A 291 2.33 36.51 -31.61
N GLN A 292 1.82 36.27 -32.82
CA GLN A 292 1.91 37.25 -33.90
C GLN A 292 1.19 38.56 -33.55
N ASN A 293 0.00 38.51 -32.95
CA ASN A 293 -0.72 39.71 -32.50
C ASN A 293 0.04 40.49 -31.41
N GLN A 294 0.73 39.79 -30.51
CA GLN A 294 1.59 40.43 -29.51
C GLN A 294 2.78 41.11 -30.15
N LEU A 295 3.44 40.46 -31.13
CA LEU A 295 4.52 41.08 -31.88
C LEU A 295 4.04 42.33 -32.62
N VAL A 296 2.89 42.26 -33.30
CA VAL A 296 2.27 43.42 -33.95
C VAL A 296 2.00 44.53 -32.95
N ALA A 297 1.45 44.22 -31.77
CA ALA A 297 1.18 45.22 -30.73
C ALA A 297 2.46 45.88 -30.21
N GLN A 298 3.52 45.10 -29.95
CA GLN A 298 4.83 45.59 -29.49
C GLN A 298 5.49 46.48 -30.55
N MET A 299 5.50 46.04 -31.81
CA MET A 299 6.07 46.80 -32.92
C MET A 299 5.28 48.08 -33.20
N TYR A 300 3.94 48.03 -33.09
CA TYR A 300 3.08 49.20 -33.22
C TYR A 300 3.41 50.26 -32.16
N GLU A 301 3.52 49.85 -30.89
CA GLU A 301 3.84 50.74 -29.78
C GLU A 301 5.25 51.33 -29.91
N LYS A 302 6.24 50.51 -30.32
CA LYS A 302 7.60 50.97 -30.58
C LYS A 302 7.68 51.99 -31.73
N LYS A 303 6.86 51.83 -32.77
CA LYS A 303 6.92 52.67 -33.97
C LYS A 303 6.15 53.97 -33.84
N PHE A 304 5.02 53.97 -33.13
CA PHE A 304 4.09 55.10 -33.09
C PHE A 304 3.91 55.72 -31.70
N GLU A 305 4.66 55.25 -30.69
CA GLU A 305 4.62 55.76 -29.30
C GLU A 305 3.21 55.74 -28.67
N THR A 306 2.32 54.91 -29.20
CA THR A 306 0.96 54.69 -28.70
C THR A 306 0.62 53.22 -28.82
N SER A 307 -0.02 52.66 -27.79
CA SER A 307 -0.34 51.23 -27.80
C SER A 307 -1.44 50.91 -28.81
N LEU A 308 -1.31 49.75 -29.47
CA LEU A 308 -2.34 49.24 -30.39
C LEU A 308 -3.71 49.16 -29.71
N THR A 309 -3.74 48.75 -28.43
CA THR A 309 -4.95 48.71 -27.61
C THR A 309 -5.61 50.09 -27.48
N LYS A 310 -4.83 51.17 -27.29
CA LYS A 310 -5.37 52.53 -27.20
C LYS A 310 -5.95 52.99 -28.54
N ALA A 311 -5.28 52.67 -29.64
CA ALA A 311 -5.77 52.97 -30.99
C ALA A 311 -7.10 52.26 -31.29
N LEU A 312 -7.18 50.96 -31.00
CA LEU A 312 -8.40 50.16 -31.14
C LEU A 312 -9.55 50.74 -30.31
N LYS A 313 -9.31 51.10 -29.05
CA LYS A 313 -10.34 51.67 -28.16
C LYS A 313 -10.90 53.00 -28.67
N GLY A 314 -10.09 53.79 -29.35
CA GLY A 314 -10.51 55.09 -29.88
C GLY A 314 -11.34 55.02 -31.15
N LYS A 315 -11.27 53.90 -31.89
CA LYS A 315 -11.86 53.77 -33.24
C LYS A 315 -12.91 52.65 -33.37
N CYS A 316 -12.80 51.59 -32.58
CA CYS A 316 -13.73 50.45 -32.63
C CYS A 316 -14.85 50.60 -31.60
N GLY A 317 -16.03 50.07 -31.91
CA GLY A 317 -17.11 49.94 -30.92
C GLY A 317 -16.71 49.07 -29.72
N GLU A 318 -17.25 49.36 -28.53
CA GLU A 318 -16.82 48.76 -27.24
C GLU A 318 -16.73 47.22 -27.27
N ARG A 319 -17.76 46.53 -27.78
CA ARG A 319 -17.76 45.06 -27.84
C ARG A 319 -16.73 44.50 -28.83
N LEU A 320 -16.54 45.15 -29.97
CA LEU A 320 -15.54 44.73 -30.96
C LEU A 320 -14.13 44.98 -30.41
N PHE A 321 -13.93 46.13 -29.76
CA PHE A 321 -12.68 46.44 -29.06
C PHE A 321 -12.34 45.36 -28.02
N ASP A 322 -13.29 44.98 -27.16
CA ASP A 322 -13.07 43.95 -26.15
C ASP A 322 -12.67 42.61 -26.78
N ALA A 323 -13.29 42.24 -27.90
CA ALA A 323 -12.96 41.02 -28.64
C ALA A 323 -11.56 41.05 -29.27
N LEU A 324 -11.22 42.14 -29.97
CA LEU A 324 -9.91 42.31 -30.59
C LEU A 324 -8.79 42.41 -29.55
N HIS A 325 -9.03 43.12 -28.45
CA HIS A 325 -8.09 43.21 -27.34
C HIS A 325 -7.85 41.85 -26.68
N ALA A 326 -8.88 41.02 -26.56
CA ALA A 326 -8.74 39.66 -26.05
C ALA A 326 -7.83 38.78 -26.92
N LEU A 327 -7.88 38.95 -28.25
CA LEU A 327 -7.04 38.23 -29.20
C LEU A 327 -5.57 38.71 -29.25
N ILE A 328 -5.30 39.89 -28.67
CA ILE A 328 -3.94 40.44 -28.53
C ILE A 328 -3.30 39.99 -27.21
N MET A 329 -4.08 39.83 -26.14
CA MET A 329 -3.53 39.48 -24.82
C MET A 329 -2.97 38.05 -24.76
N PRO A 330 -1.90 37.81 -23.97
CA PRO A 330 -1.51 36.46 -23.62
C PRO A 330 -2.67 35.71 -22.95
N LYS A 331 -2.86 34.44 -23.31
CA LYS A 331 -3.93 33.59 -22.77
C LYS A 331 -3.98 33.61 -21.23
N PRO A 332 -2.87 33.45 -20.47
CA PRO A 332 -2.91 33.54 -19.02
C PRO A 332 -3.36 34.90 -18.48
N GLU A 333 -2.96 35.99 -19.13
CA GLU A 333 -3.36 37.35 -18.75
C GLU A 333 -4.83 37.63 -19.03
N TYR A 334 -5.35 37.14 -20.15
CA TYR A 334 -6.77 37.26 -20.48
C TYR A 334 -7.62 36.57 -19.42
N VAL A 335 -7.28 35.34 -19.05
CA VAL A 335 -8.00 34.58 -18.02
C VAL A 335 -7.88 35.25 -16.66
N ALA A 336 -6.68 35.72 -16.28
CA ALA A 336 -6.48 36.49 -15.05
C ALA A 336 -7.34 37.77 -15.01
N MET A 337 -7.44 38.48 -16.13
CA MET A 337 -8.31 39.66 -16.27
C MET A 337 -9.79 39.29 -16.15
N ARG A 338 -10.24 38.20 -16.78
CA ARG A 338 -11.63 37.72 -16.66
C ARG A 338 -11.96 37.36 -15.22
N LEU A 339 -11.07 36.64 -14.54
CA LEU A 339 -11.19 36.31 -13.12
C LEU A 339 -11.26 37.56 -12.25
N LYS A 340 -10.38 38.55 -12.46
CA LYS A 340 -10.39 39.81 -11.72
C LYS A 340 -11.70 40.58 -11.89
N LYS A 341 -12.17 40.73 -13.14
CA LYS A 341 -13.45 41.38 -13.43
C LYS A 341 -14.63 40.63 -12.80
N ALA A 342 -14.61 39.30 -12.79
CA ALA A 342 -15.68 38.48 -12.19
C ALA A 342 -15.74 38.60 -10.65
N MET A 343 -14.61 38.93 -10.03
CA MET A 343 -14.48 39.19 -8.60
C MET A 343 -14.92 40.63 -8.23
N GLU A 344 -14.86 41.57 -9.16
CA GLU A 344 -15.17 42.99 -8.93
C GLU A 344 -16.66 43.32 -9.18
N GLY A 345 -17.26 44.15 -8.32
CA GLY A 345 -18.59 44.75 -8.55
C GLY A 345 -19.72 44.30 -7.60
N TRP A 346 -20.89 44.91 -7.75
CA TRP A 346 -22.09 44.62 -6.93
C TRP A 346 -22.83 43.41 -7.53
N GLY A 347 -22.39 42.21 -7.15
CA GLY A 347 -22.87 40.94 -7.69
C GLY A 347 -21.74 40.19 -8.39
N ARG A 348 -21.11 39.26 -7.64
CA ARG A 348 -20.01 38.42 -8.12
C ARG A 348 -20.47 37.52 -9.27
N ASP A 349 -19.68 37.44 -10.34
CA ASP A 349 -19.98 36.55 -11.47
C ASP A 349 -19.42 35.15 -11.20
N SER A 350 -20.19 34.37 -10.44
CA SER A 350 -19.86 32.96 -10.15
C SER A 350 -19.78 32.11 -11.41
N ASP A 351 -20.51 32.47 -12.46
CA ASP A 351 -20.52 31.72 -13.70
C ASP A 351 -19.18 31.87 -14.43
N VAL A 352 -18.61 33.08 -14.51
CA VAL A 352 -17.26 33.29 -15.07
C VAL A 352 -16.21 32.59 -14.21
N MET A 353 -16.26 32.74 -12.89
CA MET A 353 -15.28 32.10 -12.00
C MET A 353 -15.28 30.58 -12.14
N THR A 354 -16.46 29.93 -12.20
CA THR A 354 -16.56 28.47 -12.33
C THR A 354 -16.04 27.96 -13.68
N ARG A 355 -16.33 28.67 -14.79
CA ARG A 355 -15.81 28.32 -16.12
C ARG A 355 -14.31 28.50 -16.24
N MET A 356 -13.76 29.60 -15.73
CA MET A 356 -12.33 29.86 -15.76
C MET A 356 -11.58 28.89 -14.84
N LEU A 357 -12.03 28.71 -13.58
CA LEU A 357 -11.35 27.80 -12.66
C LEU A 357 -11.43 26.33 -13.13
N GLY A 358 -12.59 25.87 -13.61
CA GLY A 358 -12.75 24.51 -14.14
C GLY A 358 -12.17 24.32 -15.54
N GLY A 359 -11.96 25.40 -16.30
CA GLY A 359 -11.37 25.36 -17.65
C GLY A 359 -9.88 25.03 -17.65
N PHE A 360 -9.17 25.34 -16.56
CA PHE A 360 -7.72 25.23 -16.46
C PHE A 360 -7.27 24.35 -15.28
N ASP A 361 -6.14 23.68 -15.44
CA ASP A 361 -5.44 22.91 -14.40
C ASP A 361 -3.91 22.94 -14.64
N GLY A 362 -3.16 22.32 -13.72
CA GLY A 362 -1.71 22.13 -13.85
C GLY A 362 -0.95 23.40 -14.22
N ASP A 363 -0.06 23.29 -15.22
CA ASP A 363 0.75 24.40 -15.72
C ASP A 363 -0.10 25.55 -16.29
N GLY A 364 -1.25 25.24 -16.90
CA GLY A 364 -2.15 26.25 -17.44
C GLY A 364 -2.70 27.17 -16.36
N MET A 365 -3.15 26.59 -15.24
CA MET A 365 -3.62 27.38 -14.10
C MET A 365 -2.46 28.04 -13.33
N ALA A 366 -1.29 27.41 -13.28
CA ALA A 366 -0.08 28.00 -12.71
C ALA A 366 0.28 29.33 -13.41
N ALA A 367 0.32 29.31 -14.74
CA ALA A 367 0.58 30.50 -15.56
C ALA A 367 -0.48 31.58 -15.35
N VAL A 368 -1.76 31.20 -15.18
CA VAL A 368 -2.85 32.15 -14.86
C VAL A 368 -2.64 32.78 -13.49
N ALA A 369 -2.29 32.00 -12.47
CA ALA A 369 -2.05 32.49 -11.12
C ALA A 369 -0.86 33.45 -11.07
N GLU A 370 0.24 33.13 -11.76
CA GLU A 370 1.42 34.00 -11.89
C GLU A 370 1.09 35.29 -12.65
N ALA A 371 0.39 35.20 -13.78
CA ALA A 371 -0.05 36.37 -14.53
C ALA A 371 -0.98 37.28 -13.71
N PHE A 372 -1.85 36.68 -12.89
CA PHE A 372 -2.72 37.42 -11.98
C PHE A 372 -1.91 38.16 -10.92
N GLU A 373 -0.96 37.49 -10.25
CA GLU A 373 -0.12 38.10 -9.22
C GLU A 373 0.75 39.21 -9.78
N ARG A 374 1.41 38.98 -10.93
CA ARG A 374 2.22 39.99 -11.62
C ARG A 374 1.40 41.24 -11.99
N LYS A 375 0.17 41.06 -12.46
CA LYS A 375 -0.67 42.16 -12.97
C LYS A 375 -1.38 42.94 -11.86
N TYR A 376 -1.76 42.27 -10.77
CA TYR A 376 -2.60 42.86 -9.71
C TYR A 376 -1.89 42.98 -8.36
N GLY A 377 -0.65 42.49 -8.22
CA GLY A 377 0.13 42.57 -6.98
C GLY A 377 -0.43 41.71 -5.84
N GLN A 378 -1.29 40.74 -6.15
CA GLN A 378 -1.96 39.87 -5.19
C GLN A 378 -2.08 38.44 -5.74
N PRO A 379 -1.73 37.40 -4.98
CA PRO A 379 -1.93 36.02 -5.41
C PRO A 379 -3.41 35.70 -5.68
N LEU A 380 -3.70 34.93 -6.74
CA LEU A 380 -5.07 34.57 -7.14
C LEU A 380 -5.87 33.89 -6.00
N TRP A 381 -5.24 32.98 -5.25
CA TRP A 381 -5.89 32.31 -4.12
C TRP A 381 -6.30 33.29 -3.01
N SER A 382 -5.51 34.35 -2.81
CA SER A 382 -5.78 35.37 -1.79
C SER A 382 -6.96 36.25 -2.22
N ALA A 383 -6.98 36.67 -3.50
CA ALA A 383 -8.10 37.40 -4.07
C ALA A 383 -9.42 36.60 -3.98
N LEU A 384 -9.41 35.31 -4.34
CA LEU A 384 -10.58 34.43 -4.18
C LEU A 384 -11.05 34.33 -2.73
N LYS A 385 -10.12 34.25 -1.77
CA LYS A 385 -10.43 34.16 -0.34
C LYS A 385 -11.09 35.42 0.19
N GLU A 386 -10.60 36.59 -0.20
CA GLU A 386 -11.17 37.88 0.17
C GLU A 386 -12.59 38.06 -0.39
N GLU A 387 -12.80 37.62 -1.63
CA GLU A 387 -14.05 37.86 -2.37
C GLU A 387 -15.14 36.84 -2.07
N LEU A 388 -14.79 35.55 -1.91
CA LEU A 388 -15.75 34.51 -1.58
C LEU A 388 -16.05 34.48 -0.07
N LYS A 389 -15.11 34.92 0.77
CA LYS A 389 -15.14 34.97 2.25
C LYS A 389 -15.24 33.61 2.96
N ALA A 390 -16.18 32.75 2.55
CA ALA A 390 -16.38 31.40 3.11
C ALA A 390 -17.27 30.54 2.18
N GLY A 391 -17.31 29.24 2.44
CA GLY A 391 -18.24 28.28 1.80
C GLY A 391 -17.56 27.31 0.85
N ASN A 392 -18.33 26.31 0.42
CA ASN A 392 -17.84 25.15 -0.35
C ASN A 392 -17.14 25.56 -1.64
N PHE A 393 -17.56 26.65 -2.29
CA PHE A 393 -16.89 27.13 -3.49
C PHE A 393 -15.48 27.67 -3.22
N LEU A 394 -15.29 28.41 -2.13
CA LEU A 394 -13.95 28.86 -1.74
C LEU A 394 -13.07 27.66 -1.37
N SER A 395 -13.60 26.71 -0.60
CA SER A 395 -12.87 25.48 -0.24
C SER A 395 -12.46 24.70 -1.49
N ALA A 396 -13.39 24.51 -2.44
CA ALA A 396 -13.15 23.83 -3.71
C ALA A 396 -12.12 24.56 -4.58
N ALA A 397 -12.27 25.88 -4.78
CA ALA A 397 -11.34 26.68 -5.58
C ALA A 397 -9.94 26.72 -4.97
N THR A 398 -9.84 26.82 -3.65
CA THR A 398 -8.54 26.83 -2.95
C THR A 398 -7.87 25.46 -3.02
N ALA A 399 -8.64 24.37 -2.85
CA ALA A 399 -8.16 23.01 -3.04
C ALA A 399 -7.69 22.79 -4.48
N TRP A 400 -8.45 23.26 -5.46
CA TRP A 400 -8.11 23.17 -6.88
C TRP A 400 -6.79 23.90 -7.18
N LEU A 401 -6.60 25.11 -6.66
CA LEU A 401 -5.37 25.87 -6.82
C LEU A 401 -4.18 25.27 -6.06
N SER A 402 -4.40 24.66 -4.89
CA SER A 402 -3.30 24.06 -4.12
C SER A 402 -2.76 22.77 -4.76
N THR A 403 -3.54 22.09 -5.62
CA THR A 403 -3.02 20.95 -6.41
C THR A 403 -1.83 21.34 -7.29
N ILE A 404 -1.78 22.59 -7.75
CA ILE A 404 -0.75 23.13 -8.64
C ILE A 404 0.62 23.12 -7.94
N SER A 405 0.65 23.53 -6.67
CA SER A 405 1.88 23.61 -5.90
C SER A 405 2.24 22.30 -5.19
N SER A 406 1.26 21.44 -4.93
CA SER A 406 1.45 20.21 -4.14
C SER A 406 1.75 18.95 -4.96
N ASN A 407 1.42 18.92 -6.26
CA ASN A 407 1.71 17.77 -7.13
C ASN A 407 3.04 17.98 -7.90
N PRO A 408 4.15 17.34 -7.48
CA PRO A 408 5.44 17.49 -8.15
C PRO A 408 5.45 16.90 -9.58
N ALA A 409 4.51 15.98 -9.89
CA ALA A 409 4.41 15.39 -11.22
C ALA A 409 3.76 16.33 -12.25
N ARG A 410 3.15 17.46 -11.86
CA ARG A 410 2.67 18.55 -12.75
C ARG A 410 1.96 18.12 -14.05
N SER A 411 1.15 17.07 -14.03
CA SER A 411 0.48 16.53 -15.23
C SER A 411 1.40 15.76 -16.20
N ALA A 412 2.48 15.16 -15.70
CA ALA A 412 3.43 14.33 -16.45
C ALA A 412 2.77 13.17 -17.19
N GLU A 413 1.50 12.84 -16.89
CA GLU A 413 0.69 11.86 -17.61
C GLU A 413 0.72 12.04 -19.14
N ARG A 414 0.85 13.28 -19.64
CA ARG A 414 0.98 13.55 -21.10
C ARG A 414 2.21 12.88 -21.72
N PHE A 415 3.26 12.68 -20.93
CA PHE A 415 4.52 12.09 -21.33
C PHE A 415 4.68 10.65 -20.82
N THR A 416 4.33 10.41 -19.56
CA THR A 416 4.44 9.08 -18.92
C THR A 416 3.42 8.08 -19.44
N GLU A 417 2.38 8.50 -20.18
CA GLU A 417 1.36 7.60 -20.76
C GLU A 417 1.50 7.39 -22.27
N LEU A 418 2.60 7.85 -22.87
CA LEU A 418 2.91 7.56 -24.27
C LEU A 418 2.91 6.05 -24.52
N ASP A 419 2.30 5.63 -25.62
CA ASP A 419 2.28 4.23 -26.05
C ASP A 419 3.65 3.83 -26.60
N LEU A 420 4.34 2.96 -25.87
CA LEU A 420 5.67 2.48 -26.20
C LEU A 420 5.67 1.25 -27.11
N SER A 421 4.50 0.70 -27.47
CA SER A 421 4.38 -0.56 -28.21
C SER A 421 4.99 -0.52 -29.62
N ASN A 422 5.09 0.66 -30.23
CA ASN A 422 5.64 0.84 -31.58
C ASN A 422 7.17 0.99 -31.61
N GLY A 423 7.86 1.14 -30.46
CA GLY A 423 9.33 1.14 -30.38
C GLY A 423 10.07 2.36 -30.97
N ASP A 424 9.34 3.32 -31.55
CA ASP A 424 9.87 4.49 -32.26
C ASP A 424 10.46 5.59 -31.37
N VAL A 425 10.43 5.43 -30.03
CA VAL A 425 10.96 6.43 -29.10
C VAL A 425 12.48 6.32 -29.00
N GLU A 426 13.17 7.46 -29.17
CA GLU A 426 14.63 7.55 -29.05
C GLU A 426 15.09 7.39 -27.59
N LEU A 427 16.31 6.85 -27.39
CA LEU A 427 16.87 6.57 -26.06
C LEU A 427 16.85 7.79 -25.11
N PRO A 428 17.28 9.01 -25.51
CA PRO A 428 17.25 10.16 -24.60
C PRO A 428 15.85 10.47 -24.07
N LYS A 429 14.82 10.35 -24.92
CA LYS A 429 13.42 10.54 -24.53
C LYS A 429 12.93 9.43 -23.61
N LEU A 430 13.37 8.18 -23.81
CA LEU A 430 13.06 7.08 -22.91
C LEU A 430 13.68 7.26 -21.52
N VAL A 431 14.92 7.75 -21.45
CA VAL A 431 15.58 8.05 -20.17
C VAL A 431 14.85 9.17 -19.43
N GLU A 432 14.51 10.26 -20.13
CA GLU A 432 13.71 11.34 -19.56
C GLU A 432 12.34 10.83 -19.07
N MET A 433 11.69 9.96 -19.84
CA MET A 433 10.42 9.34 -19.46
C MET A 433 10.54 8.47 -18.22
N LEU A 434 11.63 7.71 -18.10
CA LEU A 434 11.91 6.91 -16.92
C LEU A 434 12.02 7.77 -15.67
N ASP A 435 12.71 8.93 -15.76
CA ASP A 435 12.83 9.88 -14.65
C ASP A 435 11.46 10.44 -14.24
N TRP A 436 10.63 10.85 -15.20
CA TRP A 436 9.26 11.31 -14.93
C TRP A 436 8.34 10.22 -14.36
N LEU A 437 8.51 8.96 -14.77
CA LEU A 437 7.77 7.83 -14.22
C LEU A 437 8.09 7.62 -12.74
N PHE A 438 9.33 7.86 -12.30
CA PHE A 438 9.69 7.82 -10.87
C PHE A 438 9.05 8.97 -10.08
N VAL A 439 9.06 10.19 -10.62
CA VAL A 439 8.38 11.34 -9.99
C VAL A 439 6.89 11.06 -9.82
N GLU A 440 6.27 10.55 -10.88
CA GLU A 440 4.85 10.19 -10.86
C GLU A 440 4.58 9.06 -9.85
N ASN A 441 5.45 8.05 -9.79
CA ASN A 441 5.30 6.95 -8.83
C ASN A 441 5.31 7.46 -7.38
N GLU A 442 6.30 8.28 -7.02
CA GLU A 442 6.39 8.86 -5.66
C GLU A 442 5.24 9.82 -5.35
N ALA A 443 4.78 10.60 -6.33
CA ALA A 443 3.61 11.46 -6.19
C ALA A 443 2.35 10.63 -5.91
N LEU A 444 2.13 9.54 -6.65
CA LEU A 444 1.01 8.62 -6.44
C LEU A 444 1.06 7.94 -5.08
N LEU A 445 2.23 7.44 -4.66
CA LEU A 445 2.38 6.75 -3.37
C LEU A 445 2.22 7.70 -2.19
N SER A 446 2.74 8.93 -2.29
CA SER A 446 2.54 9.98 -1.30
C SER A 446 1.07 10.39 -1.20
N PHE A 447 0.40 10.48 -2.35
CA PHE A 447 -1.02 10.81 -2.42
C PHE A 447 -1.91 9.70 -1.82
N ILE A 448 -1.63 8.43 -2.15
CA ILE A 448 -2.33 7.28 -1.55
C ILE A 448 -2.11 7.25 -0.04
N ALA A 449 -0.90 7.52 0.44
CA ALA A 449 -0.63 7.61 1.88
C ALA A 449 -1.45 8.74 2.54
N PHE A 450 -1.62 9.89 1.86
CA PHE A 450 -2.49 10.96 2.34
C PHE A 450 -3.96 10.51 2.45
N LEU A 451 -4.48 9.77 1.47
CA LEU A 451 -5.85 9.20 1.53
C LEU A 451 -6.01 8.22 2.70
N ASP A 452 -5.01 7.38 2.93
CA ASP A 452 -5.01 6.44 4.04
C ASP A 452 -4.93 7.16 5.40
N VAL A 453 -4.16 8.25 5.50
CA VAL A 453 -4.12 9.13 6.68
C VAL A 453 -5.51 9.71 6.99
N GLU A 454 -6.24 10.18 5.96
CA GLU A 454 -7.61 10.66 6.15
C GLU A 454 -8.55 9.55 6.59
N THR A 455 -8.46 8.36 5.96
CA THR A 455 -9.27 7.20 6.34
C THR A 455 -9.03 6.82 7.81
N VAL A 456 -7.77 6.79 8.25
CA VAL A 456 -7.41 6.54 9.65
C VAL A 456 -8.01 7.63 10.54
N ARG A 457 -7.89 8.91 10.18
CA ARG A 457 -8.41 10.01 11.00
C ARG A 457 -9.94 10.00 11.11
N GLU A 458 -10.64 9.71 10.01
CA GLU A 458 -12.09 9.58 9.99
C GLU A 458 -12.55 8.43 10.88
N ALA A 459 -11.86 7.29 10.84
CA ALA A 459 -12.15 6.14 11.68
C ALA A 459 -12.03 6.43 13.18
N THR A 460 -11.24 7.43 13.57
CA THR A 460 -11.02 7.81 14.98
C THR A 460 -11.70 9.13 15.36
N LYS A 461 -12.66 9.62 14.55
CA LYS A 461 -13.34 10.90 14.81
C LYS A 461 -14.66 10.66 15.56
N GLY A 462 -14.82 11.31 16.70
CA GLY A 462 -16.07 11.31 17.47
C GLY A 462 -16.01 10.43 18.72
N TRP A 463 -17.18 9.96 19.20
CA TRP A 463 -17.26 9.05 20.34
C TRP A 463 -17.06 7.61 19.87
N GLY A 464 -15.92 7.02 20.21
CA GLY A 464 -15.53 5.65 19.82
C GLY A 464 -14.67 5.61 18.57
N THR A 465 -14.25 4.40 18.19
CA THR A 465 -13.35 4.13 17.07
C THR A 465 -14.01 3.15 16.11
N ASP A 466 -14.00 3.44 14.81
CA ASP A 466 -14.38 2.47 13.77
C ASP A 466 -13.22 1.50 13.54
N ASP A 467 -13.18 0.46 14.37
CA ASP A 467 -12.19 -0.62 14.26
C ASP A 467 -12.22 -1.32 12.89
N THR A 468 -13.36 -1.34 12.19
CA THR A 468 -13.43 -1.99 10.87
C THR A 468 -12.69 -1.17 9.83
N ALA A 469 -12.92 0.14 9.78
CA ALA A 469 -12.19 1.02 8.89
C ALA A 469 -10.69 1.03 9.22
N LEU A 470 -10.33 1.08 10.50
CA LEU A 470 -8.94 1.10 10.96
C LEU A 470 -8.19 -0.19 10.64
N ILE A 471 -8.79 -1.36 10.92
CA ILE A 471 -8.21 -2.66 10.54
C ILE A 471 -8.06 -2.75 9.02
N ARG A 472 -9.03 -2.26 8.24
CA ARG A 472 -8.95 -2.27 6.76
C ARG A 472 -7.74 -1.48 6.28
N ALA A 473 -7.59 -0.24 6.77
CA ALA A 473 -6.49 0.63 6.40
C ALA A 473 -5.13 -0.01 6.71
N PHE A 474 -4.99 -0.67 7.86
CA PHE A 474 -3.73 -1.30 8.27
C PHE A 474 -3.45 -2.65 7.62
N THR A 475 -4.48 -3.41 7.20
CA THR A 475 -4.27 -4.79 6.73
C THR A 475 -4.36 -4.97 5.22
N THR A 476 -4.85 -3.97 4.49
CA THR A 476 -4.93 -3.99 3.02
C THR A 476 -3.77 -3.24 2.34
N ARG A 477 -2.72 -2.93 3.10
CA ARG A 477 -1.48 -2.29 2.65
C ARG A 477 -0.28 -3.14 3.03
N ASN A 478 0.78 -3.06 2.23
CA ASN A 478 2.09 -3.56 2.65
C ASN A 478 2.75 -2.62 3.68
N LYS A 479 3.78 -3.09 4.38
CA LYS A 479 4.46 -2.36 5.45
C LYS A 479 5.11 -1.05 4.96
N ARG A 480 5.61 -1.04 3.72
CA ARG A 480 6.22 0.15 3.10
C ARG A 480 5.19 1.26 2.88
N ALA A 481 3.99 0.92 2.41
CA ALA A 481 2.89 1.86 2.28
C ALA A 481 2.45 2.38 3.66
N LEU A 482 2.33 1.51 4.67
CA LEU A 482 1.99 1.93 6.04
C LEU A 482 3.05 2.84 6.67
N ALA A 483 4.34 2.64 6.37
CA ALA A 483 5.38 3.54 6.79
C ALA A 483 5.20 4.95 6.20
N ARG A 484 4.80 5.07 4.93
CA ARG A 484 4.42 6.36 4.34
C ARG A 484 3.20 6.98 5.02
N VAL A 485 2.20 6.17 5.39
CA VAL A 485 1.03 6.63 6.17
C VAL A 485 1.47 7.19 7.52
N ASN A 486 2.38 6.53 8.22
CA ASN A 486 2.90 7.00 9.50
C ASN A 486 3.66 8.33 9.38
N ILE A 487 4.50 8.48 8.35
CA ILE A 487 5.19 9.75 8.05
C ILE A 487 4.18 10.84 7.69
N GLY A 488 3.22 10.55 6.81
CA GLY A 488 2.17 11.48 6.39
C GLY A 488 1.31 11.95 7.56
N TYR A 489 0.95 11.04 8.46
CA TYR A 489 0.20 11.36 9.68
C TYR A 489 0.97 12.35 10.56
N ARG A 490 2.25 12.08 10.80
CA ARG A 490 3.12 12.96 11.60
C ARG A 490 3.27 14.34 10.96
N ASN A 491 3.46 14.41 9.65
CA ASN A 491 3.60 15.68 8.93
C ASN A 491 2.31 16.51 9.00
N LYS A 492 1.15 15.85 8.93
CA LYS A 492 -0.16 16.53 8.93
C LYS A 492 -0.61 16.99 10.32
N TYR A 493 -0.40 16.17 11.35
CA TYR A 493 -0.95 16.42 12.69
C TYR A 493 0.10 16.80 13.74
N GLY A 494 1.39 16.74 13.42
CA GLY A 494 2.49 17.07 14.34
C GLY A 494 2.74 16.01 15.42
N GLU A 495 2.04 14.87 15.38
CA GLU A 495 2.16 13.78 16.35
C GLU A 495 2.35 12.42 15.65
N PRO A 496 3.09 11.47 16.26
CA PRO A 496 3.27 10.13 15.69
C PRO A 496 1.96 9.33 15.64
N LEU A 497 1.73 8.58 14.56
CA LEU A 497 0.53 7.72 14.40
C LEU A 497 0.40 6.69 15.53
N GLN A 498 1.53 6.24 16.07
CA GLN A 498 1.60 5.32 17.20
C GLN A 498 0.88 5.87 18.45
N LYS A 499 0.93 7.19 18.68
CA LYS A 499 0.24 7.83 19.81
C LYS A 499 -1.28 7.83 19.60
N LEU A 500 -1.75 8.03 18.36
CA LEU A 500 -3.18 7.85 18.05
C LEU A 500 -3.61 6.40 18.32
N ILE A 501 -2.82 5.42 17.86
CA ILE A 501 -3.09 4.00 18.07
C ILE A 501 -3.19 3.67 19.57
N GLU A 502 -2.30 4.21 20.41
CA GLU A 502 -2.35 4.02 21.87
C GLU A 502 -3.59 4.62 22.52
N ASN A 503 -4.06 5.78 22.05
CA ASN A 503 -5.23 6.44 22.60
C ASN A 503 -6.55 5.76 22.19
N GLU A 504 -6.62 5.26 20.96
CA GLU A 504 -7.86 4.74 20.36
C GLU A 504 -8.02 3.23 20.62
N MET A 505 -6.92 2.46 20.65
CA MET A 505 -6.96 1.01 20.85
C MET A 505 -6.73 0.64 22.31
N LYS A 506 -7.81 0.33 23.03
CA LYS A 506 -7.77 -0.01 24.48
C LYS A 506 -7.14 -1.38 24.80
N ASP A 507 -7.12 -2.30 23.85
CA ASP A 507 -6.49 -3.61 24.03
C ASP A 507 -4.99 -3.48 23.73
N ASN A 508 -4.15 -3.81 24.73
CA ASN A 508 -2.70 -3.65 24.62
C ASN A 508 -2.09 -4.46 23.47
N ASN A 509 -2.56 -5.68 23.22
CA ASN A 509 -2.03 -6.55 22.16
C ASN A 509 -2.45 -6.05 20.78
N TYR A 510 -3.69 -5.56 20.66
CA TYR A 510 -4.21 -4.91 19.46
C TYR A 510 -3.40 -3.64 19.13
N SER A 511 -3.23 -2.75 20.11
CA SER A 511 -2.42 -1.53 19.98
C SER A 511 -0.97 -1.83 19.63
N PHE A 512 -0.38 -2.84 20.29
CA PHE A 512 1.02 -3.21 20.09
C PHE A 512 1.27 -3.77 18.67
N LEU A 513 0.42 -4.69 18.19
CA LEU A 513 0.51 -5.17 16.81
C LEU A 513 0.34 -4.03 15.81
N ALA A 514 -0.67 -3.17 15.99
CA ALA A 514 -0.91 -2.03 15.09
C ALA A 514 0.29 -1.06 15.04
N LYS A 515 0.92 -0.76 16.18
CA LYS A 515 2.16 0.05 16.23
C LYS A 515 3.28 -0.57 15.42
N PHE A 516 3.50 -1.88 15.56
CA PHE A 516 4.50 -2.59 14.76
C PHE A 516 4.20 -2.52 13.27
N LEU A 517 2.94 -2.68 12.86
CA LEU A 517 2.55 -2.66 11.44
C LEU A 517 2.89 -1.32 10.76
N VAL A 518 2.63 -0.19 11.45
CA VAL A 518 2.76 1.14 10.84
C VAL A 518 4.17 1.75 10.89
N VAL A 519 5.10 1.15 11.64
CA VAL A 519 6.49 1.65 11.68
C VAL A 519 7.33 1.10 10.52
N GLN A 520 8.36 1.85 10.14
CA GLN A 520 9.38 1.37 9.20
C GLN A 520 10.08 0.11 9.73
N ALA A 521 10.68 -0.69 8.84
CA ALA A 521 11.34 -1.94 9.21
C ALA A 521 12.44 -1.74 10.28
N GLU A 522 13.24 -0.68 10.17
CA GLU A 522 14.31 -0.38 11.12
C GLU A 522 13.74 0.12 12.45
N GLN A 523 12.64 0.87 12.42
CA GLN A 523 11.95 1.27 13.65
C GLN A 523 11.32 0.07 14.36
N ALA A 524 10.77 -0.90 13.61
CA ALA A 524 10.31 -2.16 14.20
C ALA A 524 11.46 -2.91 14.88
N ASP A 525 12.64 -2.96 14.23
CA ASP A 525 13.82 -3.61 14.82
C ASP A 525 14.33 -2.87 16.07
N LEU A 526 14.28 -1.54 16.08
CA LEU A 526 14.56 -0.74 17.27
C LEU A 526 13.58 -1.05 18.40
N MET A 527 12.28 -1.12 18.11
CA MET A 527 11.28 -1.47 19.13
C MET A 527 11.53 -2.86 19.74
N ILE A 528 12.04 -3.81 18.96
CA ILE A 528 12.41 -5.15 19.44
C ILE A 528 13.66 -5.08 20.31
N LEU A 529 14.65 -4.29 19.90
CA LEU A 529 15.89 -4.11 20.64
C LEU A 529 15.65 -3.39 21.97
N ASP A 530 14.88 -2.31 21.97
CA ASP A 530 14.47 -1.59 23.17
C ASP A 530 13.69 -2.51 24.10
N GLN A 531 12.73 -3.27 23.58
CA GLN A 531 12.01 -4.28 24.36
C GLN A 531 12.94 -5.37 24.91
N ALA A 532 13.95 -5.79 24.15
CA ALA A 532 14.90 -6.81 24.60
C ALA A 532 15.70 -6.34 25.82
N MET A 533 15.94 -5.03 25.93
CA MET A 533 16.73 -4.40 26.99
C MET A 533 15.87 -3.66 28.03
N ASP A 534 14.55 -3.67 27.89
CA ASP A 534 13.64 -2.98 28.80
C ASP A 534 13.49 -3.81 30.10
N GLY A 535 13.80 -3.18 31.24
CA GLY A 535 13.73 -3.78 32.57
C GLY A 535 15.07 -4.30 33.13
N MET A 536 14.99 -5.05 34.24
CA MET A 536 16.19 -5.53 34.97
C MET A 536 16.82 -6.79 34.38
N VAL A 537 16.12 -7.49 33.48
CA VAL A 537 16.55 -8.75 32.86
C VAL A 537 16.30 -8.67 31.37
N ILE A 538 17.28 -9.07 30.57
CA ILE A 538 17.20 -9.06 29.10
C ILE A 538 16.24 -10.14 28.60
N ASP A 539 15.32 -9.78 27.68
CA ASP A 539 14.57 -10.75 26.88
C ASP A 539 15.51 -11.33 25.80
N HIS A 540 16.16 -12.43 26.17
CA HIS A 540 17.07 -13.15 25.30
C HIS A 540 16.39 -13.67 24.03
N GLY A 541 15.08 -13.94 24.05
CA GLY A 541 14.34 -14.37 22.87
C GLY A 541 14.22 -13.26 21.83
N ALA A 542 13.89 -12.04 22.27
CA ALA A 542 13.90 -10.85 21.42
C ALA A 542 15.31 -10.50 20.91
N LEU A 543 16.34 -10.67 21.76
CA LEU A 543 17.72 -10.44 21.35
C LEU A 543 18.20 -11.44 20.29
N VAL A 544 17.86 -12.73 20.43
CA VAL A 544 18.14 -13.76 19.42
C VAL A 544 17.36 -13.49 18.13
N GLU A 545 16.10 -13.06 18.23
CA GLU A 545 15.31 -12.64 17.06
C GLU A 545 16.03 -11.53 16.28
N PHE A 546 16.48 -10.49 16.99
CA PHE A 546 17.18 -9.35 16.40
C PHE A 546 18.52 -9.74 15.80
N LEU A 547 19.37 -10.47 16.53
CA LEU A 547 20.74 -10.76 16.09
C LEU A 547 20.81 -11.87 15.03
N CYS A 548 20.06 -12.96 15.21
CA CYS A 548 20.28 -14.20 14.45
C CYS A 548 19.26 -14.39 13.33
N ALA A 549 18.01 -13.98 13.53
CA ALA A 549 16.94 -14.21 12.56
C ALA A 549 16.79 -13.06 11.55
N ARG A 550 17.10 -11.81 11.94
CA ARG A 550 17.10 -10.67 11.02
C ARG A 550 18.25 -10.73 10.02
N HIS A 551 18.02 -10.14 8.86
CA HIS A 551 19.05 -9.96 7.87
C HIS A 551 20.19 -9.05 8.41
N PRO A 552 21.47 -9.38 8.21
CA PRO A 552 22.60 -8.58 8.72
C PRO A 552 22.55 -7.09 8.36
N ARG A 553 22.04 -6.73 7.18
CA ARG A 553 21.86 -5.32 6.78
C ARG A 553 20.85 -4.58 7.68
N ARG A 554 19.75 -5.24 8.07
CA ARG A 554 18.76 -4.68 9.01
C ARG A 554 19.36 -4.51 10.41
N VAL A 555 20.15 -5.47 10.86
CA VAL A 555 20.87 -5.40 12.15
C VAL A 555 21.83 -4.20 12.17
N ARG A 556 22.62 -4.00 11.11
CA ARG A 556 23.54 -2.84 11.00
C ARG A 556 22.79 -1.51 10.97
N ALA A 557 21.68 -1.43 10.21
CA ALA A 557 20.87 -0.22 10.11
C ALA A 557 20.19 0.14 11.44
N ALA A 558 19.61 -0.86 12.12
CA ALA A 558 19.01 -0.69 13.44
C ALA A 558 20.06 -0.29 14.49
N LYS A 559 21.23 -0.92 14.48
CA LYS A 559 22.35 -0.54 15.36
C LYS A 559 22.74 0.93 15.17
N ALA A 560 23.01 1.36 13.94
CA ALA A 560 23.41 2.75 13.68
C ALA A 560 22.34 3.76 14.12
N LYS A 561 21.06 3.40 13.97
CA LYS A 561 19.94 4.24 14.40
C LYS A 561 19.78 4.27 15.93
N TRP A 562 19.99 3.13 16.60
CA TRP A 562 19.98 3.03 18.05
C TRP A 562 21.10 3.89 18.65
N GLU A 563 22.33 3.76 18.14
CA GLU A 563 23.49 4.57 18.55
C GLU A 563 23.32 6.06 18.24
N GLY A 564 22.38 6.44 17.36
CA GLY A 564 22.00 7.84 17.15
C GLY A 564 21.02 8.40 18.18
N TYR A 565 20.30 7.55 18.91
CA TYR A 565 19.35 7.94 19.97
C TYR A 565 19.91 7.78 21.39
N HIS A 566 21.04 7.09 21.54
CA HIS A 566 21.63 6.74 22.82
C HIS A 566 23.07 7.25 22.90
N ASP A 567 23.49 7.66 24.09
CA ASP A 567 24.87 8.16 24.34
C ASP A 567 25.90 7.00 24.37
N ASP A 568 25.47 5.79 24.70
CA ASP A 568 26.30 4.58 24.72
C ASP A 568 26.27 3.87 23.35
N SER A 569 27.35 3.17 23.00
CA SER A 569 27.31 2.27 21.84
C SER A 569 26.47 1.03 22.15
N LEU A 570 25.81 0.45 21.14
CA LEU A 570 25.01 -0.77 21.36
C LEU A 570 25.89 -1.94 21.82
N ILE A 571 27.15 -1.93 21.37
CA ILE A 571 28.18 -2.88 21.77
C ILE A 571 28.44 -2.76 23.27
N ASP A 572 28.77 -1.56 23.76
CA ASP A 572 29.09 -1.36 25.18
C ASP A 572 27.89 -1.67 26.05
N LYS A 573 26.69 -1.25 25.61
CA LYS A 573 25.45 -1.54 26.33
C LYS A 573 25.24 -3.03 26.53
N LEU A 574 25.35 -3.83 25.47
CA LEU A 574 25.16 -5.28 25.54
C LEU A 574 26.34 -5.97 26.24
N ASP A 575 27.54 -5.42 26.19
CA ASP A 575 28.71 -5.91 26.92
C ASP A 575 28.51 -5.81 28.44
N ASP A 576 27.88 -4.72 28.89
CA ASP A 576 27.58 -4.49 30.32
C ASP A 576 26.47 -5.40 30.87
N VAL A 577 25.51 -5.79 30.02
CA VAL A 577 24.31 -6.52 30.47
C VAL A 577 24.34 -8.02 30.16
N LEU A 578 25.18 -8.47 29.22
CA LEU A 578 25.38 -9.88 28.90
C LEU A 578 26.64 -10.44 29.57
N SER A 579 26.73 -11.77 29.63
CA SER A 579 27.96 -12.45 30.06
C SER A 579 28.17 -13.77 29.30
N GLY A 580 29.41 -14.26 29.33
CA GLY A 580 29.78 -15.58 28.80
C GLY A 580 29.57 -15.74 27.30
N ASP A 581 29.10 -16.91 26.88
CA ASP A 581 28.94 -17.26 25.47
C ASP A 581 27.91 -16.39 24.75
N MET A 582 26.87 -15.92 25.46
CA MET A 582 25.87 -15.03 24.87
C MET A 582 26.45 -13.65 24.55
N GLN A 583 27.28 -13.12 25.44
CA GLN A 583 28.04 -11.88 25.20
C GLN A 583 28.97 -12.06 24.00
N THR A 584 29.72 -13.16 23.96
CA THR A 584 30.64 -13.48 22.86
C THR A 584 29.91 -13.54 21.51
N LEU A 585 28.78 -14.24 21.47
CA LEU A 585 27.93 -14.35 20.29
C LEU A 585 27.39 -12.98 19.88
N ALA A 586 26.82 -12.21 20.81
CA ALA A 586 26.26 -10.89 20.51
C ALA A 586 27.32 -9.91 19.97
N MET A 587 28.49 -9.87 20.61
CA MET A 587 29.62 -9.06 20.15
C MET A 587 30.05 -9.47 18.75
N ARG A 588 30.12 -10.78 18.46
CA ARG A 588 30.50 -11.27 17.14
C ARG A 588 29.45 -10.94 16.09
N MET A 589 28.16 -11.06 16.40
CA MET A 589 27.08 -10.72 15.47
C MET A 589 27.02 -9.20 15.17
N LEU A 590 27.31 -8.35 16.15
CA LEU A 590 27.32 -6.88 15.99
C LEU A 590 28.61 -6.31 15.37
N LYS A 591 29.74 -7.01 15.53
CA LYS A 591 31.05 -6.66 14.94
C LYS A 591 31.31 -7.40 13.62
N GLY A 592 30.52 -8.43 13.33
CA GLY A 592 30.86 -9.52 12.42
C GLY A 592 30.94 -9.16 10.94
N LYS A 593 31.77 -9.91 10.22
CA LYS A 593 31.97 -9.84 8.76
C LYS A 593 30.95 -10.68 7.99
N ARG A 594 29.78 -10.98 8.59
CA ARG A 594 28.74 -11.82 7.98
C ARG A 594 28.23 -11.13 6.72
N ASP A 595 28.85 -11.49 5.60
CA ASP A 595 28.50 -11.02 4.27
C ASP A 595 27.51 -12.01 3.66
N VAL A 596 26.34 -11.49 3.31
CA VAL A 596 25.19 -12.22 2.78
C VAL A 596 24.83 -11.70 1.39
N ASP A 597 25.62 -10.78 0.83
CA ASP A 597 25.32 -10.15 -0.46
C ASP A 597 25.73 -11.05 -1.64
N ASN A 598 26.43 -12.16 -1.38
CA ASN A 598 26.77 -13.19 -2.36
C ASN A 598 26.30 -14.53 -1.79
N ASP A 599 25.07 -14.98 -2.10
CA ASP A 599 24.51 -16.30 -1.75
C ASP A 599 25.33 -17.50 -2.31
N LYS A 600 26.56 -17.27 -2.78
CA LYS A 600 27.53 -18.29 -3.16
C LYS A 600 27.96 -19.06 -1.92
N VAL A 601 27.42 -20.25 -1.79
CA VAL A 601 27.89 -21.26 -0.85
C VAL A 601 29.23 -21.84 -1.32
N ASP A 602 30.15 -22.07 -0.39
CA ASP A 602 31.40 -22.77 -0.63
C ASP A 602 31.26 -24.20 -0.11
N ASP A 603 31.04 -25.13 -1.04
CA ASP A 603 30.83 -26.55 -0.75
C ASP A 603 32.04 -27.20 -0.06
N ALA A 604 33.25 -26.86 -0.50
CA ALA A 604 34.48 -27.41 0.03
C ALA A 604 34.73 -26.91 1.46
N LEU A 605 34.46 -25.62 1.70
CA LEU A 605 34.50 -25.04 3.04
C LEU A 605 33.45 -25.67 3.95
N ALA A 606 32.23 -25.91 3.47
CA ALA A 606 31.16 -26.49 4.28
C ALA A 606 31.52 -27.90 4.77
N ARG A 607 32.03 -28.76 3.89
CA ARG A 607 32.52 -30.10 4.24
C ARG A 607 33.65 -30.04 5.26
N LYS A 608 34.61 -29.13 5.06
CA LYS A 608 35.74 -28.94 5.96
C LYS A 608 35.27 -28.50 7.35
N GLN A 609 34.38 -27.51 7.42
CA GLN A 609 33.81 -27.00 8.68
C GLN A 609 33.02 -28.08 9.41
N ALA A 610 32.25 -28.92 8.71
CA ALA A 610 31.52 -30.02 9.33
C ALA A 610 32.44 -30.99 10.08
N HIS A 611 33.55 -31.40 9.45
CA HIS A 611 34.55 -32.24 10.11
C HIS A 611 35.27 -31.52 11.26
N GLN A 612 35.66 -30.26 11.05
CA GLN A 612 36.37 -29.48 12.08
C GLN A 612 35.51 -29.21 13.32
N LEU A 613 34.19 -29.01 13.16
CA LEU A 613 33.26 -28.87 14.30
C LEU A 613 33.13 -30.19 15.07
N HIS A 614 33.04 -31.32 14.38
CA HIS A 614 32.98 -32.63 15.03
C HIS A 614 34.24 -32.92 15.85
N ASP A 615 35.42 -32.61 15.29
CA ASP A 615 36.70 -32.86 15.95
C ASP A 615 37.07 -31.76 16.98
N SER A 616 36.13 -30.84 17.27
CA SER A 616 36.34 -29.68 18.14
C SER A 616 37.56 -28.82 17.78
N ALA A 617 37.93 -28.82 16.49
CA ALA A 617 39.08 -28.07 15.95
C ALA A 617 38.76 -26.60 15.67
N ILE A 618 37.47 -26.26 15.57
CA ILE A 618 36.94 -24.90 15.46
C ILE A 618 35.73 -24.74 16.38
N ASP A 619 35.42 -23.50 16.76
CA ASP A 619 34.32 -23.17 17.68
C ASP A 619 32.98 -23.00 16.95
N TYR A 620 31.88 -23.43 17.57
CA TYR A 620 30.53 -23.34 17.00
C TYR A 620 30.05 -21.90 16.85
N ILE A 621 30.29 -21.04 17.85
CA ILE A 621 29.87 -19.64 17.83
C ILE A 621 30.62 -18.90 16.73
N GLU A 622 31.95 -19.04 16.68
CA GLU A 622 32.77 -18.38 15.67
C GLU A 622 32.36 -18.78 14.25
N THR A 623 32.22 -20.09 14.01
CA THR A 623 31.92 -20.63 12.69
C THR A 623 30.51 -20.23 12.22
N LEU A 624 29.49 -20.45 13.06
CA LEU A 624 28.09 -20.24 12.66
C LEU A 624 27.72 -18.76 12.57
N CYS A 625 28.34 -17.88 13.37
CA CYS A 625 28.11 -16.43 13.31
C CYS A 625 28.75 -15.79 12.07
N ASP A 626 29.89 -16.30 11.61
CA ASP A 626 30.60 -15.75 10.45
C ASP A 626 30.01 -16.25 9.12
N ASN A 627 29.44 -17.44 9.11
CA ASN A 627 28.84 -18.06 7.93
C ASN A 627 27.45 -17.47 7.57
N SER A 628 27.09 -17.52 6.28
CA SER A 628 25.73 -17.23 5.81
C SER A 628 24.76 -18.37 6.19
N ALA A 629 23.45 -18.09 6.23
CA ALA A 629 22.45 -19.13 6.55
C ALA A 629 22.47 -20.30 5.55
N PRO A 630 22.60 -20.09 4.22
CA PRO A 630 22.78 -21.19 3.26
C PRO A 630 24.06 -22.01 3.51
N GLN A 631 25.16 -21.35 3.87
CA GLN A 631 26.42 -22.05 4.21
C GLN A 631 26.24 -22.90 5.46
N ASN A 632 25.60 -22.38 6.52
CA ASN A 632 25.32 -23.12 7.75
C ASN A 632 24.41 -24.33 7.51
N ALA A 633 23.39 -24.19 6.66
CA ALA A 633 22.53 -25.31 6.27
C ALA A 633 23.33 -26.41 5.55
N LEU A 634 24.30 -26.03 4.70
CA LEU A 634 25.18 -26.97 4.01
C LEU A 634 26.17 -27.65 4.97
N VAL A 635 26.73 -26.92 5.93
CA VAL A 635 27.56 -27.49 7.01
C VAL A 635 26.76 -28.49 7.83
N ALA A 636 25.52 -28.14 8.22
CA ALA A 636 24.65 -29.04 8.97
C ALA A 636 24.34 -30.32 8.19
N LYS A 637 24.04 -30.19 6.90
CA LYS A 637 23.83 -31.32 5.99
C LYS A 637 25.05 -32.24 5.94
N TYR A 638 26.25 -31.69 5.70
CA TYR A 638 27.46 -32.51 5.62
C TYR A 638 27.86 -33.14 6.95
N TYR A 639 27.59 -32.47 8.07
CA TYR A 639 27.77 -33.05 9.40
C TYR A 639 26.86 -34.28 9.58
N GLU A 640 25.59 -34.17 9.20
CA GLU A 640 24.61 -35.28 9.27
C GLU A 640 24.95 -36.43 8.31
N GLU A 641 25.49 -36.15 7.12
CA GLU A 641 25.91 -37.20 6.18
C GLU A 641 27.18 -37.93 6.62
N ALA A 642 28.09 -37.24 7.31
CA ALA A 642 29.38 -37.80 7.73
C ALA A 642 29.34 -38.52 9.09
N TYR A 643 28.37 -38.20 9.95
CA TYR A 643 28.33 -38.64 11.34
C TYR A 643 26.94 -39.12 11.77
N ASP A 644 26.86 -40.09 12.68
CA ASP A 644 25.60 -40.64 13.24
C ASP A 644 24.86 -39.67 14.21
N SER A 645 25.12 -38.36 14.11
CA SER A 645 24.48 -37.32 14.91
C SER A 645 24.29 -36.06 14.08
N SER A 646 23.18 -35.35 14.28
CA SER A 646 22.98 -34.06 13.64
C SER A 646 23.76 -32.95 14.31
N LEU A 647 24.15 -31.94 13.53
CA LEU A 647 24.77 -30.72 14.06
C LEU A 647 23.86 -30.04 15.10
N ARG A 648 22.55 -30.05 14.85
CA ARG A 648 21.52 -29.58 15.80
C ARG A 648 21.57 -30.33 17.13
N ARG A 649 21.79 -31.65 17.11
CA ARG A 649 21.90 -32.47 18.32
C ARG A 649 23.22 -32.21 19.04
N ALA A 650 24.34 -32.10 18.31
CA ALA A 650 25.64 -31.77 18.88
C ALA A 650 25.58 -30.43 19.65
N ILE A 651 25.08 -29.38 19.02
CA ILE A 651 24.87 -28.06 19.66
C ILE A 651 23.96 -28.18 20.89
N SER A 652 22.91 -29.00 20.84
CA SER A 652 21.98 -29.17 21.96
C SER A 652 22.57 -29.95 23.14
N GLN A 653 23.66 -30.71 22.93
CA GLN A 653 24.39 -31.42 23.98
C GLN A 653 25.47 -30.54 24.61
N GLU A 654 26.05 -29.64 23.83
CA GLU A 654 27.15 -28.76 24.26
C GLU A 654 26.66 -27.46 24.87
N TYR A 655 25.62 -26.84 24.29
CA TYR A 655 25.06 -25.57 24.74
C TYR A 655 23.66 -25.74 25.32
N SER A 656 23.29 -24.82 26.22
CA SER A 656 21.95 -24.73 26.80
C SER A 656 21.44 -23.28 26.82
N GLY A 657 20.15 -23.10 27.12
CA GLY A 657 19.54 -21.79 27.26
C GLY A 657 19.63 -20.91 25.98
N PRO A 658 19.76 -19.58 26.14
CA PRO A 658 19.75 -18.62 25.03
C PRO A 658 20.81 -18.86 23.94
N VAL A 659 22.01 -19.30 24.33
CA VAL A 659 23.12 -19.52 23.39
C VAL A 659 22.80 -20.66 22.45
N LYS A 660 22.24 -21.76 22.99
CA LYS A 660 21.72 -22.86 22.18
C LYS A 660 20.64 -22.35 21.23
N ASP A 661 19.67 -21.58 21.72
CA ASP A 661 18.59 -21.06 20.88
C ASP A 661 19.12 -20.17 19.75
N ALA A 662 20.15 -19.36 20.00
CA ALA A 662 20.85 -18.55 19.01
C ALA A 662 21.56 -19.39 17.95
N LEU A 663 22.36 -20.37 18.36
CA LEU A 663 23.08 -21.25 17.44
C LEU A 663 22.11 -22.08 16.58
N LEU A 664 21.01 -22.56 17.16
CA LEU A 664 19.96 -23.25 16.42
C LEU A 664 19.24 -22.33 15.43
N ALA A 665 19.07 -21.05 15.76
CA ALA A 665 18.53 -20.06 14.82
C ALA A 665 19.46 -19.87 13.62
N LEU A 666 20.78 -19.85 13.82
CA LEU A 666 21.78 -19.69 12.75
C LEU A 666 21.86 -20.89 11.80
N LEU A 667 21.34 -22.07 12.19
CA LEU A 667 21.24 -23.25 11.33
C LEU A 667 19.98 -23.29 10.46
N GLN A 668 18.96 -22.49 10.81
CA GLN A 668 17.66 -22.49 10.12
C GLN A 668 17.53 -21.27 9.21
N GLY A 669 16.71 -21.40 8.17
CA GLY A 669 16.27 -20.23 7.40
C GLY A 669 15.35 -19.33 8.25
N PRO A 670 15.36 -17.99 8.05
CA PRO A 670 14.55 -17.06 8.85
C PRO A 670 13.06 -17.44 8.91
N ALA A 671 12.45 -17.77 7.77
CA ALA A 671 11.03 -18.15 7.70
C ALA A 671 10.71 -19.41 8.53
N GLU A 672 11.60 -20.41 8.52
CA GLU A 672 11.44 -21.63 9.32
C GLU A 672 11.55 -21.33 10.81
N TRP A 673 12.49 -20.46 11.19
CA TRP A 673 12.66 -20.05 12.58
C TRP A 673 11.43 -19.28 13.09
N TYR A 674 10.92 -18.30 12.33
CA TYR A 674 9.72 -17.56 12.70
C TYR A 674 8.49 -18.46 12.82
N ALA A 675 8.33 -19.43 11.90
CA ALA A 675 7.27 -20.42 12.00
C ALA A 675 7.37 -21.23 13.30
N ALA A 676 8.57 -21.65 13.69
CA ALA A 676 8.80 -22.37 14.95
C ALA A 676 8.51 -21.52 16.19
N GLN A 677 8.90 -20.24 16.18
CA GLN A 677 8.59 -19.32 17.30
C GLN A 677 7.10 -19.02 17.40
N LEU A 678 6.40 -18.82 16.27
CA LEU A 678 4.94 -18.66 16.25
C LEU A 678 4.26 -19.92 16.79
N ARG A 679 4.75 -21.12 16.45
CA ARG A 679 4.20 -22.37 17.00
C ARG A 679 4.37 -22.41 18.51
N LYS A 680 5.57 -22.10 19.02
CA LYS A 680 5.85 -22.03 20.46
C LYS A 680 4.94 -21.02 21.15
N ALA A 681 4.76 -19.83 20.57
CA ALA A 681 3.91 -18.76 21.11
C ALA A 681 2.41 -19.09 21.11
N LEU A 682 1.94 -19.93 20.17
CA LEU A 682 0.53 -20.28 19.99
C LEU A 682 0.16 -21.69 20.48
N SER A 683 1.08 -22.47 21.06
CA SER A 683 0.81 -23.86 21.49
C SER A 683 0.74 -24.07 23.01
N GLY A 684 1.13 -23.09 23.82
CA GLY A 684 1.05 -23.15 25.29
C GLY A 684 -0.37 -23.01 25.86
N ASP A 685 -0.50 -23.23 27.17
CA ASP A 685 -1.72 -22.94 27.95
C ASP A 685 -2.05 -21.43 27.88
N GLU A 686 -1.01 -20.61 27.93
CA GLU A 686 -1.04 -19.17 27.67
C GLU A 686 -0.40 -18.86 26.31
N THR A 687 -0.92 -17.83 25.65
CA THR A 687 -0.36 -17.32 24.40
C THR A 687 0.74 -16.33 24.73
N ASN A 688 1.84 -16.33 23.97
CA ASN A 688 2.84 -15.27 24.08
C ASN A 688 2.54 -14.20 23.00
N GLU A 689 1.63 -13.27 23.31
CA GLU A 689 1.19 -12.26 22.33
C GLU A 689 2.32 -11.32 21.90
N LEU A 690 3.31 -11.07 22.76
CA LEU A 690 4.47 -10.25 22.41
C LEU A 690 5.26 -10.85 21.25
N VAL A 691 5.56 -12.16 21.29
CA VAL A 691 6.24 -12.86 20.19
C VAL A 691 5.39 -12.83 18.93
N VAL A 692 4.08 -13.08 19.05
CA VAL A 692 3.15 -13.02 17.90
C VAL A 692 3.15 -11.62 17.27
N CYS A 693 3.05 -10.57 18.07
CA CYS A 693 3.02 -9.18 17.60
C CYS A 693 4.33 -8.78 16.91
N ARG A 694 5.49 -9.11 17.50
CA ARG A 694 6.81 -8.80 16.91
C ARG A 694 6.99 -9.51 15.58
N ILE A 695 6.71 -10.82 15.53
CA ILE A 695 6.90 -11.59 14.29
C ILE A 695 5.91 -11.14 13.23
N LEU A 696 4.62 -11.02 13.53
CA LEU A 696 3.64 -10.61 12.51
C LEU A 696 3.86 -9.16 12.06
N GLY A 697 4.16 -8.25 12.99
CA GLY A 697 4.23 -6.82 12.71
C GLY A 697 5.57 -6.32 12.16
N ALA A 698 6.67 -7.04 12.36
CA ALA A 698 8.00 -6.66 11.87
C ALA A 698 8.31 -7.14 10.44
N HIS A 699 7.45 -7.96 9.85
CA HIS A 699 7.60 -8.54 8.51
C HIS A 699 6.54 -8.00 7.54
N ASP A 700 6.93 -7.79 6.29
CA ASP A 700 6.01 -7.38 5.22
C ASP A 700 5.20 -8.57 4.69
N LYS A 701 4.18 -8.32 3.88
CA LYS A 701 3.24 -9.34 3.40
C LYS A 701 3.91 -10.50 2.68
N ASP A 702 4.97 -10.26 1.92
CA ASP A 702 5.70 -11.33 1.21
C ASP A 702 6.45 -12.26 2.17
N GLU A 703 7.11 -11.69 3.18
CA GLU A 703 7.77 -12.47 4.24
C GLU A 703 6.74 -13.27 5.06
N ILE A 704 5.56 -12.70 5.33
CA ILE A 704 4.46 -13.40 6.02
C ILE A 704 3.94 -14.58 5.18
N LYS A 705 3.88 -14.47 3.85
CA LYS A 705 3.53 -15.61 2.97
C LYS A 705 4.53 -16.75 3.11
N GLU A 706 5.82 -16.45 3.15
CA GLU A 706 6.88 -17.47 3.34
C GLU A 706 6.80 -18.12 4.72
N ILE A 707 6.64 -17.32 5.79
CA ILE A 707 6.49 -17.81 7.16
C ILE A 707 5.26 -18.71 7.28
N LYS A 708 4.13 -18.32 6.67
CA LYS A 708 2.89 -19.11 6.65
C LYS A 708 3.11 -20.46 5.95
N ALA A 709 3.75 -20.46 4.78
CA ALA A 709 4.05 -21.68 4.04
C ALA A 709 4.91 -22.65 4.87
N LYS A 710 5.95 -22.13 5.53
CA LYS A 710 6.83 -22.94 6.41
C LYS A 710 6.11 -23.42 7.68
N TYR A 711 5.17 -22.64 8.20
CA TYR A 711 4.34 -23.06 9.34
C TYR A 711 3.43 -24.22 8.96
N GLU A 712 2.75 -24.13 7.82
CA GLU A 712 1.85 -25.16 7.30
C GLU A 712 2.59 -26.45 6.96
N GLU A 713 3.74 -26.34 6.29
CA GLU A 713 4.61 -27.47 5.95
C GLU A 713 5.06 -28.27 7.18
N LYS A 714 5.27 -27.60 8.33
CA LYS A 714 5.91 -28.21 9.51
C LYS A 714 4.94 -28.69 10.58
N TYR A 715 3.72 -28.14 10.62
CA TYR A 715 2.79 -28.33 11.73
C TYR A 715 1.40 -28.82 11.32
N ASP A 716 1.19 -29.13 10.04
CA ASP A 716 -0.07 -29.67 9.49
C ASP A 716 -1.32 -28.86 9.88
N THR A 717 -1.13 -27.56 10.13
CA THR A 717 -2.18 -26.62 10.51
C THR A 717 -1.84 -25.24 9.98
N THR A 718 -2.86 -24.47 9.64
CA THR A 718 -2.65 -23.12 9.09
C THR A 718 -2.35 -22.13 10.20
N LEU A 719 -1.46 -21.18 9.92
CA LEU A 719 -1.16 -20.09 10.85
C LEU A 719 -2.44 -19.32 11.22
N LYS A 720 -3.35 -19.15 10.26
CA LYS A 720 -4.69 -18.58 10.49
C LYS A 720 -5.46 -19.34 11.58
N LEU A 721 -5.55 -20.66 11.49
CA LEU A 721 -6.29 -21.46 12.47
C LEU A 721 -5.65 -21.38 13.85
N ALA A 722 -4.32 -21.44 13.92
CA ALA A 722 -3.58 -21.27 15.17
C ALA A 722 -3.90 -19.93 15.85
N ILE A 723 -3.79 -18.81 15.13
CA ILE A 723 -4.15 -17.47 15.63
C ILE A 723 -5.64 -17.40 16.00
N SER A 724 -6.52 -17.94 15.16
CA SER A 724 -7.98 -17.87 15.35
C SER A 724 -8.45 -18.59 16.61
N SER A 725 -7.76 -19.66 16.99
CA SER A 725 -8.06 -20.48 18.18
C SER A 725 -7.55 -19.86 19.48
N LYS A 726 -6.43 -19.13 19.45
CA LYS A 726 -5.75 -18.61 20.65
C LYS A 726 -6.05 -17.13 20.92
N CYS A 727 -6.13 -16.30 19.88
CA CYS A 727 -6.35 -14.87 20.02
C CYS A 727 -7.85 -14.52 20.11
N LYS A 728 -8.18 -13.32 20.61
CA LYS A 728 -9.58 -12.85 20.75
C LYS A 728 -9.75 -11.39 20.27
N GLY A 729 -11.00 -10.95 20.14
CA GLY A 729 -11.37 -9.56 19.87
C GLY A 729 -10.76 -8.97 18.58
N ASN A 730 -10.55 -7.66 18.58
CA ASN A 730 -9.95 -6.95 17.45
C ASN A 730 -8.47 -7.31 17.23
N TYR A 731 -7.76 -7.71 18.29
CA TYR A 731 -6.40 -8.26 18.16
C TYR A 731 -6.37 -9.48 17.22
N LYS A 732 -7.24 -10.47 17.44
CA LYS A 732 -7.39 -11.62 16.53
C LYS A 732 -7.73 -11.17 15.11
N ARG A 733 -8.70 -10.27 14.98
CA ARG A 733 -9.19 -9.81 13.68
C ARG A 733 -8.08 -9.12 12.88
N LEU A 734 -7.30 -8.24 13.53
CA LEU A 734 -6.14 -7.57 12.94
C LEU A 734 -5.06 -8.58 12.52
N ALA A 735 -4.69 -9.51 13.40
CA ALA A 735 -3.66 -10.51 13.13
C ALA A 735 -4.04 -11.44 11.96
N VAL A 736 -5.27 -11.96 11.96
CA VAL A 736 -5.77 -12.81 10.86
C VAL A 736 -5.86 -12.02 9.56
N ALA A 737 -6.37 -10.79 9.60
CA ALA A 737 -6.46 -9.95 8.39
C ALA A 737 -5.07 -9.62 7.83
N TRP A 738 -4.07 -9.34 8.68
CA TRP A 738 -2.69 -9.11 8.24
C TRP A 738 -2.10 -10.32 7.51
N VAL A 739 -2.33 -11.54 8.05
CA VAL A 739 -1.82 -12.80 7.51
C VAL A 739 -2.53 -13.24 6.23
N GLU A 740 -3.82 -12.95 6.09
CA GLU A 740 -4.65 -13.50 5.00
C GLU A 740 -4.89 -12.53 3.84
N LEU A 741 -4.95 -11.22 4.10
CA LEU A 741 -5.36 -10.26 3.09
C LEU A 741 -4.18 -9.84 2.20
N PRO A 742 -4.38 -9.73 0.88
CA PRO A 742 -3.36 -9.23 -0.02
C PRO A 742 -3.18 -7.71 0.14
N ASP A 743 -2.14 -7.16 -0.49
CA ASP A 743 -2.04 -5.71 -0.68
C ASP A 743 -3.04 -5.26 -1.75
N GLN A 744 -3.93 -4.33 -1.39
CA GLN A 744 -4.94 -3.79 -2.31
C GLN A 744 -4.29 -3.01 -3.47
N LEU A 745 -3.11 -2.44 -3.27
CA LEU A 745 -2.40 -1.69 -4.32
C LEU A 745 -1.92 -2.58 -5.46
N GLU A 746 -1.67 -3.87 -5.20
CA GLU A 746 -1.32 -4.85 -6.23
C GLU A 746 -2.53 -5.26 -7.08
N GLN A 747 -3.74 -5.22 -6.49
CA GLN A 747 -5.00 -5.69 -7.08
C GLN A 747 -6.12 -4.67 -6.86
N PRO A 748 -6.03 -3.46 -7.44
CA PRO A 748 -6.90 -2.33 -7.10
C PRO A 748 -8.40 -2.63 -7.33
N ALA A 749 -8.74 -3.36 -8.39
CA ALA A 749 -10.12 -3.70 -8.73
C ALA A 749 -10.74 -4.80 -7.86
N LYS A 750 -9.94 -5.58 -7.11
CA LYS A 750 -10.44 -6.69 -6.30
C LYS A 750 -10.92 -6.15 -4.97
N LYS A 751 -12.23 -6.17 -4.72
CA LYS A 751 -12.78 -5.79 -3.43
C LYS A 751 -12.27 -6.75 -2.34
N ILE A 752 -11.57 -6.22 -1.34
CA ILE A 752 -11.11 -6.98 -0.18
C ILE A 752 -12.16 -6.90 0.92
N GLU A 753 -12.76 -8.04 1.25
CA GLU A 753 -13.68 -8.16 2.38
C GLU A 753 -12.92 -8.47 3.66
N LEU A 754 -13.14 -7.65 4.68
CA LEU A 754 -12.56 -7.89 5.99
C LEU A 754 -13.32 -9.03 6.69
N PRO A 755 -12.62 -10.05 7.18
CA PRO A 755 -13.27 -11.12 7.92
C PRO A 755 -13.85 -10.61 9.25
N THR A 756 -15.05 -11.05 9.58
CA THR A 756 -15.69 -10.76 10.87
C THR A 756 -15.18 -11.69 11.96
N ASN A 757 -15.28 -11.28 13.23
CA ASN A 757 -14.90 -12.15 14.35
C ASN A 757 -15.70 -13.46 14.38
N GLU A 758 -16.95 -13.44 13.92
CA GLU A 758 -17.79 -14.63 13.83
C GLU A 758 -17.31 -15.61 12.75
N GLU A 759 -17.00 -15.11 11.56
CA GLU A 759 -16.46 -15.92 10.45
C GLU A 759 -15.12 -16.56 10.81
N ILE A 760 -14.21 -15.77 11.40
CA ILE A 760 -12.91 -16.27 11.87
C ILE A 760 -13.09 -17.37 12.91
N SER A 761 -14.03 -17.19 13.84
CA SER A 761 -14.28 -18.17 14.90
C SER A 761 -14.95 -19.45 14.38
N LYS A 762 -15.89 -19.34 13.43
CA LYS A 762 -16.53 -20.50 12.77
C LYS A 762 -15.51 -21.33 12.01
N ALA A 763 -14.68 -20.69 11.17
CA ALA A 763 -13.60 -21.35 10.45
C ALA A 763 -12.59 -22.01 11.42
N GLY A 764 -12.29 -21.35 12.55
CA GLY A 764 -11.46 -21.90 13.61
C GLY A 764 -12.03 -23.18 14.23
N VAL A 765 -13.33 -23.23 14.50
CA VAL A 765 -14.01 -24.40 15.09
C VAL A 765 -14.12 -25.57 14.10
N GLU A 766 -14.42 -25.29 12.83
CA GLU A 766 -14.47 -26.31 11.77
C GLU A 766 -13.08 -26.88 11.46
N GLY A 767 -12.06 -26.02 11.38
CA GLY A 767 -10.66 -26.43 11.22
C GLY A 767 -10.14 -27.20 12.43
N SER A 768 -10.48 -26.78 13.66
CA SER A 768 -10.07 -27.48 14.90
C SER A 768 -10.72 -28.86 15.05
N LYS A 769 -11.93 -29.08 14.48
CA LYS A 769 -12.56 -30.41 14.40
C LYS A 769 -11.93 -31.33 13.35
N ALA A 770 -11.26 -30.76 12.34
CA ALA A 770 -10.49 -31.50 11.35
C ALA A 770 -9.07 -31.83 11.85
N THR A 771 -8.40 -30.90 12.53
CA THR A 771 -7.06 -31.10 13.10
C THR A 771 -7.07 -31.94 14.38
N SER A 772 -8.13 -31.89 15.22
CA SER A 772 -8.25 -32.79 16.37
C SER A 772 -8.46 -34.27 16.00
N LYS A 773 -8.76 -34.56 14.74
CA LYS A 773 -8.69 -35.93 14.19
C LYS A 773 -7.27 -36.33 13.76
N ALA A 774 -6.41 -35.36 13.42
CA ALA A 774 -5.04 -35.60 12.95
C ALA A 774 -4.00 -35.65 14.10
N ASP A 775 -4.20 -34.88 15.19
CA ASP A 775 -3.29 -34.91 16.36
C ASP A 775 -3.32 -36.25 17.15
N ASP A 776 -4.32 -37.11 16.88
CA ASP A 776 -4.45 -38.46 17.43
C ASP A 776 -3.89 -39.56 16.51
N GLU A 777 -3.34 -39.21 15.34
CA GLU A 777 -2.75 -40.17 14.41
C GLU A 777 -1.27 -40.46 14.73
N ILE A 778 -0.98 -41.75 14.79
CA ILE A 778 0.37 -42.30 14.85
C ILE A 778 1.05 -41.87 13.56
N SER A 779 2.22 -41.23 13.64
CA SER A 779 3.04 -40.92 12.46
C SER A 779 3.23 -42.19 11.63
N ASP A 780 2.73 -42.19 10.40
CA ASP A 780 2.76 -43.32 9.47
C ASP A 780 4.17 -43.61 8.91
N ASP A 781 5.22 -42.95 9.42
CA ASP A 781 6.60 -43.05 8.94
C ASP A 781 7.50 -43.98 9.80
N GLU A 782 6.90 -44.82 10.66
CA GLU A 782 7.64 -45.84 11.43
C GLU A 782 7.71 -47.23 10.75
N THR A 783 7.33 -47.36 9.48
CA THR A 783 7.56 -48.59 8.70
C THR A 783 9.02 -48.72 8.27
N LEU A 784 9.63 -49.90 8.44
CA LEU A 784 10.97 -50.19 7.90
C LEU A 784 10.98 -49.94 6.38
N GLU A 785 11.92 -49.12 5.91
CA GLU A 785 12.22 -49.01 4.49
C GLU A 785 12.46 -50.41 3.89
N SER A 786 11.89 -50.66 2.71
CA SER A 786 12.04 -51.93 2.02
C SER A 786 13.52 -52.20 1.73
N GLY A 787 14.10 -53.25 2.33
CA GLY A 787 15.48 -53.69 2.05
C GLY A 787 16.41 -53.78 3.26
N ILE A 788 15.99 -53.34 4.45
CA ILE A 788 16.78 -53.50 5.67
C ILE A 788 16.80 -54.99 6.07
N LYS A 789 18.00 -55.59 6.08
CA LYS A 789 18.19 -56.97 6.52
C LYS A 789 17.93 -57.09 8.03
N SER A 790 17.27 -58.17 8.45
CA SER A 790 17.02 -58.51 9.86
C SER A 790 18.29 -58.59 10.71
N THR A 791 19.43 -58.79 10.05
CA THR A 791 20.76 -58.90 10.65
C THR A 791 21.46 -57.56 10.91
N SER A 792 20.91 -56.43 10.43
CA SER A 792 21.56 -55.11 10.53
C SER A 792 21.49 -54.50 11.95
N PRO A 793 22.50 -53.71 12.38
CA PRO A 793 22.45 -52.99 13.65
C PRO A 793 21.22 -52.07 13.80
N LEU A 794 20.83 -51.42 12.71
CA LEU A 794 19.65 -50.55 12.66
C LEU A 794 18.34 -51.33 12.91
N PHE A 795 18.19 -52.51 12.30
CA PHE A 795 17.05 -53.38 12.54
C PHE A 795 16.98 -53.84 13.99
N LYS A 796 18.12 -54.20 14.58
CA LYS A 796 18.21 -54.61 15.99
C LYS A 796 17.79 -53.46 16.93
N ALA A 797 18.23 -52.23 16.65
CA ALA A 797 17.84 -51.03 17.41
C ALA A 797 16.34 -50.72 17.27
N LYS A 798 15.77 -50.86 16.07
CA LYS A 798 14.32 -50.69 15.84
C LYS A 798 13.48 -51.72 16.58
N CYS A 799 13.87 -53.00 16.56
CA CYS A 799 13.18 -54.04 17.33
C CYS A 799 13.20 -53.78 18.84
N GLN A 800 14.33 -53.32 19.38
CA GLN A 800 14.44 -52.92 20.80
C GLN A 800 13.54 -51.72 21.13
N MET A 801 13.52 -50.72 20.25
CA MET A 801 12.65 -49.55 20.39
C MET A 801 11.17 -49.96 20.39
N TRP A 802 10.73 -50.78 19.43
CA TRP A 802 9.35 -51.26 19.35
C TRP A 802 8.99 -52.10 20.58
N THR A 803 9.90 -52.93 21.05
CA THR A 803 9.73 -53.70 22.29
C THR A 803 9.50 -52.78 23.49
N ALA A 804 10.34 -51.75 23.64
CA ALA A 804 10.22 -50.78 24.74
C ALA A 804 8.91 -49.97 24.65
N LYS A 805 8.54 -49.52 23.43
CA LYS A 805 7.30 -48.78 23.20
C LYS A 805 6.06 -49.66 23.41
N TYR A 806 6.08 -50.92 22.99
CA TYR A 806 4.99 -51.88 23.25
C TYR A 806 4.77 -52.05 24.75
N LYS A 807 5.83 -52.38 25.52
CA LYS A 807 5.74 -52.53 26.99
C LYS A 807 5.17 -51.28 27.65
N LYS A 808 5.74 -50.11 27.34
CA LYS A 808 5.29 -48.81 27.86
C LYS A 808 3.81 -48.55 27.58
N TYR A 809 3.36 -48.70 26.34
CA TYR A 809 1.97 -48.39 25.99
C TYR A 809 0.97 -49.44 26.47
N ASN A 810 1.41 -50.70 26.61
CA ASN A 810 0.61 -51.76 27.20
C ASN A 810 0.38 -51.50 28.70
N GLU A 811 1.42 -51.15 29.46
CA GLU A 811 1.33 -50.76 30.88
C GLU A 811 0.46 -49.52 31.11
N MET A 812 0.50 -48.56 30.17
CA MET A 812 -0.33 -47.35 30.21
C MET A 812 -1.80 -47.58 29.78
N GLY A 813 -2.19 -48.80 29.40
CA GLY A 813 -3.55 -49.10 28.92
C GLY A 813 -3.91 -48.45 27.57
N LYS A 814 -2.92 -48.01 26.76
CA LYS A 814 -3.16 -47.35 25.47
C LYS A 814 -3.33 -48.37 24.34
N ALA A 815 -4.49 -49.04 24.31
CA ALA A 815 -4.77 -50.19 23.43
C ALA A 815 -4.41 -49.98 21.94
N ARG A 816 -4.75 -48.83 21.35
CA ARG A 816 -4.45 -48.54 19.92
C ARG A 816 -2.94 -48.42 19.64
N LYS A 817 -2.18 -47.79 20.55
CA LYS A 817 -0.72 -47.60 20.41
C LYS A 817 0.03 -48.90 20.71
N ALA A 818 -0.43 -49.67 21.70
CA ALA A 818 0.10 -51.01 21.96
C ALA A 818 -0.10 -51.93 20.76
N ALA A 819 -1.29 -51.94 20.14
CA ALA A 819 -1.59 -52.74 18.94
C ALA A 819 -0.71 -52.40 17.72
N HIS A 820 -0.33 -51.13 17.55
CA HIS A 820 0.59 -50.71 16.48
C HIS A 820 1.99 -51.33 16.64
N TYR A 821 2.61 -51.18 17.81
CA TYR A 821 3.94 -51.74 18.08
C TYR A 821 3.95 -53.27 18.13
N GLN A 822 2.84 -53.87 18.59
CA GLN A 822 2.61 -55.31 18.50
C GLN A 822 2.67 -55.80 17.05
N ARG A 823 1.98 -55.12 16.13
CA ARG A 823 2.00 -55.47 14.70
C ARG A 823 3.39 -55.35 14.08
N LEU A 824 4.15 -54.31 14.43
CA LEU A 824 5.51 -54.12 13.94
C LEU A 824 6.46 -55.23 14.39
N LEU A 825 6.35 -55.69 15.64
CA LEU A 825 7.16 -56.79 16.19
C LEU A 825 6.86 -58.14 15.52
N LEU A 826 5.60 -58.39 15.14
CA LEU A 826 5.18 -59.64 14.48
C LEU A 826 5.58 -59.69 13.00
N LEU A 827 5.44 -58.57 12.29
CA LEU A 827 5.76 -58.48 10.87
C LEU A 827 7.26 -58.55 10.58
N ASN A 828 8.08 -58.20 11.58
CA ASN A 828 9.52 -58.04 11.46
C ASN A 828 10.26 -58.87 12.52
N PRO A 829 10.26 -60.22 12.40
CA PRO A 829 11.03 -61.06 13.31
C PRO A 829 12.54 -60.79 13.18
N PRO A 830 13.34 -60.98 14.25
CA PRO A 830 14.80 -60.85 14.26
C PRO A 830 15.53 -61.95 13.47
N LEU A 831 14.80 -62.67 12.62
CA LEU A 831 15.26 -63.78 11.78
C LEU A 831 14.67 -63.64 10.38
N PRO A 832 15.33 -64.18 9.34
CA PRO A 832 14.72 -64.28 8.03
C PRO A 832 13.37 -65.00 8.09
N LYS A 833 12.38 -64.49 7.34
CA LYS A 833 11.10 -65.19 7.14
C LYS A 833 11.36 -66.61 6.62
N LYS A 834 10.54 -67.58 7.03
CA LYS A 834 10.69 -69.02 6.72
C LYS A 834 11.91 -69.72 7.36
N SER A 835 12.55 -69.10 8.36
CA SER A 835 13.64 -69.75 9.11
C SER A 835 13.14 -71.00 9.85
N SER A 836 13.97 -72.05 9.90
CA SER A 836 13.72 -73.27 10.69
C SER A 836 13.55 -72.96 12.18
N ILE A 837 14.23 -71.93 12.69
CA ILE A 837 14.13 -71.48 14.08
C ILE A 837 12.75 -70.86 14.35
N LEU A 838 12.20 -70.06 13.41
CA LEU A 838 10.84 -69.52 13.56
C LEU A 838 9.79 -70.63 13.53
N LYS A 839 10.03 -71.68 12.75
CA LYS A 839 9.16 -72.87 12.72
C LYS A 839 9.20 -73.64 14.03
N GLY A 840 10.39 -73.96 14.53
CA GLY A 840 10.55 -74.62 15.82
C GLY A 840 9.90 -73.83 16.97
N PHE A 841 9.99 -72.50 16.93
CA PHE A 841 9.32 -71.64 17.90
C PHE A 841 7.80 -71.73 17.82
N ALA A 842 7.23 -71.67 16.61
CA ALA A 842 5.79 -71.82 16.41
C ALA A 842 5.28 -73.20 16.87
N ASP A 843 6.00 -74.27 16.55
CA ASP A 843 5.68 -75.63 16.98
C ASP A 843 5.70 -75.74 18.52
N ALA A 844 6.70 -75.14 19.18
CA ALA A 844 6.79 -75.11 20.64
C ALA A 844 5.65 -74.32 21.30
N LEU A 845 5.29 -73.16 20.73
CA LEU A 845 4.12 -72.38 21.17
C LEU A 845 2.81 -73.16 21.00
N GLU A 846 2.67 -73.92 19.92
CA GLU A 846 1.47 -74.74 19.71
C GLU A 846 1.36 -75.86 20.75
N GLU A 847 2.47 -76.50 21.13
CA GLU A 847 2.49 -77.50 22.21
C GLU A 847 2.22 -76.89 23.59
N GLU A 848 2.77 -75.69 23.87
CA GLU A 848 2.60 -75.00 25.15
C GLU A 848 1.15 -74.60 25.41
N TYR A 849 0.43 -74.16 24.39
CA TYR A 849 -0.94 -73.63 24.51
C TYR A 849 -2.04 -74.59 24.02
N LYS A 850 -1.74 -75.89 23.88
CA LYS A 850 -2.75 -76.95 23.62
C LYS A 850 -3.67 -77.16 24.82
N LYS A 851 -4.96 -77.40 24.54
CA LYS A 851 -6.06 -77.41 25.53
C LYS A 851 -5.94 -78.41 26.69
N ASP A 852 -5.06 -79.42 26.61
CA ASP A 852 -4.96 -80.52 27.57
C ASP A 852 -3.53 -80.78 28.09
N ASN A 853 -2.59 -79.83 27.97
CA ASN A 853 -1.19 -80.05 28.39
C ASN A 853 -0.78 -79.30 29.67
N SER A 854 0.06 -79.98 30.47
CA SER A 854 0.65 -79.57 31.73
C SER A 854 1.50 -78.30 31.58
N GLY A 855 1.61 -77.50 32.65
CA GLY A 855 2.38 -76.25 32.71
C GLY A 855 3.91 -76.43 32.62
N ASP A 856 4.36 -77.19 31.63
CA ASP A 856 5.75 -77.35 31.23
C ASP A 856 6.13 -76.22 30.25
N ASP A 857 7.32 -75.64 30.42
CA ASP A 857 7.87 -74.53 29.62
C ASP A 857 8.39 -75.07 28.27
N TRP A 858 7.49 -75.45 27.38
CA TRP A 858 7.82 -76.04 26.08
C TRP A 858 8.66 -75.11 25.22
N THR A 859 8.37 -73.80 25.24
CA THR A 859 9.15 -72.81 24.46
C THR A 859 10.55 -72.57 25.04
N GLY A 860 10.71 -72.55 26.37
CA GLY A 860 12.02 -72.51 27.03
C GLY A 860 12.84 -73.78 26.81
N MET A 861 12.22 -74.96 26.95
CA MET A 861 12.87 -76.25 26.67
C MET A 861 13.30 -76.37 25.21
N TRP A 862 12.47 -75.89 24.28
CA TRP A 862 12.83 -75.80 22.86
C TRP A 862 14.00 -74.84 22.64
N LEU A 863 13.95 -73.63 23.20
CA LEU A 863 15.01 -72.63 23.04
C LEU A 863 16.35 -73.16 23.58
N ASP A 864 16.34 -73.91 24.68
CA ASP A 864 17.53 -74.54 25.26
C ASP A 864 18.08 -75.69 24.39
N SER A 865 17.20 -76.39 23.65
CA SER A 865 17.59 -77.48 22.74
C SER A 865 18.27 -77.02 21.44
N VAL A 866 18.10 -75.75 21.06
CA VAL A 866 18.70 -75.17 19.83
C VAL A 866 20.10 -74.62 20.12
N ASP A 867 21.08 -75.06 19.33
CA ASP A 867 22.48 -74.61 19.44
C ASP A 867 22.61 -73.12 19.12
N GLU A 868 23.44 -72.40 19.88
CA GLU A 868 23.71 -70.97 19.67
C GLU A 868 24.28 -70.69 18.27
N ALA A 869 25.04 -71.63 17.70
CA ALA A 869 25.57 -71.56 16.34
C ALA A 869 24.48 -71.45 15.27
N GLU A 870 23.27 -71.98 15.51
CA GLU A 870 22.14 -71.87 14.57
C GLU A 870 21.58 -70.46 14.49
N PHE A 871 21.56 -69.73 15.61
CA PHE A 871 21.15 -68.32 15.65
C PHE A 871 22.16 -67.44 14.93
N GLU A 872 23.45 -67.66 15.19
CA GLU A 872 24.54 -66.91 14.55
C GLU A 872 24.57 -67.15 13.03
N ALA A 873 24.33 -68.40 12.58
CA ALA A 873 24.18 -68.72 11.16
C ALA A 873 22.97 -68.01 10.50
N ALA A 874 21.92 -67.73 11.27
CA ALA A 874 20.76 -66.95 10.85
C ALA A 874 20.95 -65.43 11.00
N GLY A 875 22.11 -64.98 11.50
CA GLY A 875 22.52 -63.58 11.62
C GLY A 875 21.95 -62.83 12.82
N THR A 876 21.58 -63.55 13.88
CA THR A 876 21.17 -63.00 15.19
C THR A 876 21.91 -63.72 16.33
N SER A 877 21.88 -63.18 17.54
CA SER A 877 22.33 -63.95 18.72
C SER A 877 21.14 -64.58 19.45
N LYS A 878 21.39 -65.70 20.14
CA LYS A 878 20.38 -66.38 20.98
C LYS A 878 19.81 -65.44 22.04
N ASP A 879 20.66 -64.62 22.66
CA ASP A 879 20.28 -63.58 23.62
C ASP A 879 19.38 -62.47 23.04
N PHE A 880 19.66 -62.02 21.82
CA PHE A 880 18.83 -61.00 21.17
C PHE A 880 17.48 -61.57 20.76
N PHE A 881 17.47 -62.80 20.24
CA PHE A 881 16.24 -63.53 19.92
C PHE A 881 15.39 -63.71 21.19
N LYS A 882 15.99 -64.15 22.31
CA LYS A 882 15.30 -64.34 23.60
C LYS A 882 14.53 -63.09 24.07
N LYS A 883 15.11 -61.90 23.94
CA LYS A 883 14.44 -60.64 24.34
C LYS A 883 13.21 -60.29 23.50
N TRP A 884 13.22 -60.66 22.22
CA TRP A 884 12.06 -60.53 21.34
C TRP A 884 11.05 -61.66 21.59
N PHE A 885 11.56 -62.89 21.76
CA PHE A 885 10.84 -64.12 22.12
C PHE A 885 9.96 -63.92 23.34
N ASP A 886 10.50 -63.45 24.48
CA ASP A 886 9.75 -63.24 25.74
C ASP A 886 8.53 -62.32 25.54
N VAL A 887 8.65 -61.36 24.61
CA VAL A 887 7.62 -60.35 24.34
C VAL A 887 6.58 -60.87 23.37
N THR A 888 6.97 -61.67 22.40
CA THR A 888 6.05 -62.31 21.46
C THR A 888 5.30 -63.49 22.08
N GLU A 889 5.95 -64.24 22.96
CA GLU A 889 5.34 -65.31 23.75
C GLU A 889 4.25 -64.75 24.68
N SER A 890 4.53 -63.63 25.38
CA SER A 890 3.53 -62.99 26.21
C SER A 890 2.32 -62.48 25.42
N MET A 891 2.47 -62.12 24.14
CA MET A 891 1.33 -61.78 23.28
C MET A 891 0.40 -62.98 23.03
N VAL A 892 0.96 -64.19 22.95
CA VAL A 892 0.18 -65.44 22.80
C VAL A 892 -0.47 -65.82 24.12
N ALA A 893 0.28 -65.74 25.22
CA ALA A 893 -0.23 -66.00 26.58
C ALA A 893 -1.42 -65.08 26.93
N GLU A 894 -1.32 -63.80 26.56
CA GLU A 894 -2.38 -62.79 26.74
C GLU A 894 -3.52 -62.89 25.70
N LYS A 895 -3.49 -63.90 24.81
CA LYS A 895 -4.46 -64.13 23.72
C LYS A 895 -4.62 -62.94 22.77
N LYS A 896 -3.56 -62.15 22.61
CA LYS A 896 -3.55 -60.99 21.71
C LYS A 896 -3.27 -61.37 20.25
N VAL A 897 -2.54 -62.48 20.04
CA VAL A 897 -2.21 -63.07 18.74
C VAL A 897 -2.30 -64.60 18.87
N SER A 898 -2.79 -65.27 17.84
CA SER A 898 -2.75 -66.73 17.74
C SER A 898 -1.46 -67.22 17.08
N VAL A 899 -1.00 -68.43 17.44
CA VAL A 899 0.21 -69.04 16.83
C VAL A 899 0.09 -69.08 15.30
N LYS A 900 -1.09 -69.41 14.76
CA LYS A 900 -1.36 -69.40 13.31
C LYS A 900 -1.19 -68.02 12.64
N GLU A 901 -1.54 -66.94 13.32
CA GLU A 901 -1.33 -65.58 12.79
C GLU A 901 0.17 -65.24 12.75
N MET A 902 0.97 -65.72 13.72
CA MET A 902 2.42 -65.55 13.71
C MET A 902 3.06 -66.34 12.57
N GLU A 903 2.67 -67.60 12.40
CA GLU A 903 3.14 -68.47 11.31
C GLU A 903 2.88 -67.85 9.93
N ALA A 904 1.71 -67.25 9.74
CA ALA A 904 1.35 -66.56 8.50
C ALA A 904 2.24 -65.33 8.25
N HIS A 905 2.46 -64.49 9.27
CA HIS A 905 3.32 -63.30 9.16
C HIS A 905 4.81 -63.63 8.91
N TRP A 906 5.26 -64.77 9.44
CA TRP A 906 6.61 -65.30 9.24
C TRP A 906 6.76 -66.10 7.94
N GLY A 907 5.66 -66.28 7.19
CA GLY A 907 5.62 -66.99 5.91
C GLY A 907 5.78 -68.51 6.03
N LEU A 908 5.56 -69.08 7.22
CA LEU A 908 5.64 -70.51 7.49
C LEU A 908 4.43 -71.29 6.97
N ILE A 909 3.28 -70.63 6.90
CA ILE A 909 2.05 -71.13 6.30
C ILE A 909 1.53 -70.13 5.26
N GLU A 910 0.77 -70.60 4.26
CA GLU A 910 0.06 -69.71 3.34
C GLU A 910 -1.05 -68.96 4.08
N GLU A 911 -1.15 -67.63 3.86
CA GLU A 911 -2.19 -66.81 4.48
C GLU A 911 -3.58 -67.39 4.13
N PRO A 912 -4.44 -67.70 5.11
CA PRO A 912 -5.83 -68.00 4.80
C PRO A 912 -6.45 -66.78 4.11
N PRO A 913 -7.29 -66.96 3.08
CA PRO A 913 -7.92 -65.85 2.39
C PRO A 913 -8.65 -64.97 3.41
N LYS A 914 -8.33 -63.68 3.44
CA LYS A 914 -9.06 -62.72 4.26
C LYS A 914 -10.53 -62.81 3.88
N GLN A 915 -11.36 -63.30 4.80
CA GLN A 915 -12.81 -63.12 4.71
C GLN A 915 -13.03 -61.60 4.75
N GLU A 916 -13.33 -61.00 3.60
CA GLU A 916 -13.83 -59.63 3.57
C GLU A 916 -15.03 -59.58 4.51
N ARG A 917 -14.91 -58.80 5.60
CA ARG A 917 -16.11 -58.25 6.21
C ARG A 917 -16.69 -57.31 5.17
N LEU A 918 -17.62 -57.84 4.37
CA LEU A 918 -18.66 -57.05 3.73
C LEU A 918 -19.22 -56.14 4.82
N TYR A 919 -18.97 -54.84 4.69
CA TYR A 919 -19.82 -53.86 5.33
C TYR A 919 -21.21 -54.06 4.71
N GLU A 920 -22.11 -54.70 5.45
CA GLU A 920 -23.53 -54.52 5.17
C GLU A 920 -23.83 -53.02 5.28
N PRO A 921 -24.42 -52.40 4.25
CA PRO A 921 -24.85 -51.02 4.35
C PRO A 921 -25.86 -50.90 5.49
N VAL A 922 -25.62 -49.94 6.39
CA VAL A 922 -26.64 -49.52 7.37
C VAL A 922 -27.92 -49.18 6.59
N PRO A 923 -29.08 -49.75 6.95
CA PRO A 923 -30.34 -49.43 6.28
C PRO A 923 -30.60 -47.93 6.38
N LEU A 924 -30.77 -47.27 5.23
CA LEU A 924 -31.34 -45.93 5.17
C LEU A 924 -32.73 -45.99 5.82
N ALA A 925 -32.91 -45.25 6.90
CA ALA A 925 -34.24 -44.99 7.43
C ALA A 925 -35.07 -44.26 6.34
N PRO A 926 -36.30 -44.71 6.05
CA PRO A 926 -37.12 -44.13 5.00
C PRO A 926 -37.64 -42.75 5.44
N VAL A 927 -37.20 -41.69 4.76
CA VAL A 927 -37.88 -40.40 4.80
C VAL A 927 -39.05 -40.48 3.83
N GLY A 928 -40.25 -40.63 4.39
CA GLY A 928 -41.49 -40.58 3.62
C GLY A 928 -41.73 -39.21 3.01
N MET A 929 -41.89 -39.16 1.69
CA MET A 929 -42.55 -38.06 0.99
C MET A 929 -44.06 -38.23 1.10
N PRO A 930 -44.82 -37.14 1.31
CA PRO A 930 -46.17 -37.00 0.78
C PRO A 930 -46.13 -36.29 -0.58
N VAL A 931 -46.82 -36.90 -1.54
CA VAL A 931 -47.08 -36.38 -2.89
C VAL A 931 -48.42 -35.62 -2.91
N ALA A 932 -48.47 -34.47 -3.60
CA ALA A 932 -49.67 -33.91 -4.23
C ALA A 932 -49.22 -33.00 -5.39
N GLN A 933 -49.19 -33.46 -6.65
CA GLN A 933 -50.26 -33.49 -7.67
C GLN A 933 -50.71 -32.12 -8.26
N SER A 934 -50.22 -31.89 -9.50
CA SER A 934 -50.86 -31.35 -10.73
C SER A 934 -51.68 -30.03 -10.76
N MET A 935 -51.30 -29.19 -11.75
CA MET A 935 -51.86 -27.91 -12.24
C MET A 935 -53.30 -28.02 -12.84
N PRO A 936 -54.01 -26.91 -13.18
CA PRO A 936 -53.86 -26.27 -14.53
C PRO A 936 -54.23 -24.76 -14.72
N MET A 937 -53.63 -24.17 -15.77
CA MET A 937 -54.09 -23.18 -16.81
C MET A 937 -54.74 -21.80 -16.50
N ALA A 938 -54.02 -20.75 -16.96
CA ALA A 938 -54.35 -19.65 -17.91
C ALA A 938 -55.58 -18.71 -17.76
N GLN A 939 -55.37 -17.37 -17.87
CA GLN A 939 -55.93 -16.49 -18.93
C GLN A 939 -55.52 -14.99 -18.84
N SER A 940 -55.12 -14.46 -20.02
CA SER A 940 -55.30 -13.11 -20.64
C SER A 940 -54.86 -11.76 -20.01
N MET A 941 -54.03 -11.07 -20.81
CA MET A 941 -53.69 -9.63 -20.97
C MET A 941 -54.89 -8.64 -21.05
N PRO A 942 -54.74 -7.28 -20.90
CA PRO A 942 -54.02 -6.41 -21.85
C PRO A 942 -53.29 -5.13 -21.37
N GLN A 943 -52.48 -4.61 -22.29
CA GLN A 943 -51.69 -3.37 -22.31
C GLN A 943 -52.51 -2.07 -22.23
N ALA A 944 -51.89 -0.98 -21.75
CA ALA A 944 -51.92 0.36 -22.37
C ALA A 944 -50.93 1.36 -21.71
N THR A 945 -50.09 2.01 -22.52
CA THR A 945 -49.47 3.35 -22.31
C THR A 945 -50.54 4.45 -22.49
N PRO A 946 -50.45 5.70 -21.92
CA PRO A 946 -49.57 6.76 -22.50
C PRO A 946 -49.13 7.96 -21.60
N ALA A 947 -48.09 8.67 -22.10
CA ALA A 947 -47.89 10.14 -22.22
C ALA A 947 -47.90 11.16 -21.03
N TYR A 948 -46.90 12.06 -21.12
CA TYR A 948 -46.79 13.49 -20.72
C TYR A 948 -47.97 14.21 -20.02
N GLY A 949 -47.65 15.02 -19.00
CA GLY A 949 -48.50 16.15 -18.58
C GLY A 949 -48.12 16.82 -17.26
N SER A 950 -47.68 18.08 -17.33
CA SER A 950 -47.52 19.07 -16.26
C SER A 950 -48.81 19.42 -15.50
N ASN A 951 -48.77 19.67 -14.18
CA ASN A 951 -49.12 20.97 -13.56
C ASN A 951 -49.39 20.92 -12.04
N TYR A 952 -48.98 22.01 -11.40
CA TYR A 952 -49.39 22.59 -10.12
C TYR A 952 -50.85 22.31 -9.68
N ALA A 953 -51.06 22.09 -8.38
CA ALA A 953 -51.80 23.04 -7.52
C ALA A 953 -51.97 22.59 -6.06
N MET A 954 -51.73 23.57 -5.19
CA MET A 954 -52.06 23.77 -3.78
C MET A 954 -53.28 23.02 -3.18
N ALA A 955 -53.18 22.67 -1.87
CA ALA A 955 -53.84 23.37 -0.75
C ALA A 955 -54.36 22.42 0.37
N GLN A 956 -53.89 22.68 1.60
CA GLN A 956 -54.62 22.79 2.90
C GLN A 956 -55.52 21.63 3.36
N ALA A 957 -55.78 21.35 4.64
CA ALA A 957 -55.22 21.61 5.96
C ALA A 957 -56.19 20.86 6.93
N ASN A 958 -55.69 20.30 8.05
CA ASN A 958 -56.19 20.52 9.42
C ASN A 958 -55.99 19.36 10.41
N TYR A 959 -55.20 19.69 11.46
CA TYR A 959 -55.37 19.49 12.91
C TYR A 959 -55.84 18.13 13.49
N ALA A 960 -55.05 17.54 14.40
CA ALA A 960 -55.00 17.93 15.82
C ALA A 960 -54.02 17.06 16.66
N MET A 961 -53.37 17.71 17.64
CA MET A 961 -52.31 17.29 18.60
C MET A 961 -52.90 16.60 19.88
N PRO A 962 -52.13 16.04 20.88
CA PRO A 962 -51.21 16.76 21.82
C PRO A 962 -49.90 16.04 22.25
N VAL A 963 -48.72 16.70 22.30
CA VAL A 963 -48.07 17.55 23.36
C VAL A 963 -47.10 16.77 24.29
N ALA A 964 -45.81 17.12 24.28
CA ALA A 964 -45.08 17.71 25.44
C ALA A 964 -43.54 17.76 25.23
N SER A 965 -43.00 18.98 25.20
CA SER A 965 -41.59 19.34 25.46
C SER A 965 -41.59 20.69 26.20
N PRO A 966 -40.67 20.93 27.14
CA PRO A 966 -40.27 22.29 27.48
C PRO A 966 -38.74 22.49 27.40
N TYR A 967 -38.26 23.30 26.44
CA TYR A 967 -37.89 24.75 26.55
C TYR A 967 -36.47 24.96 27.13
N ALA A 968 -35.66 25.97 26.77
CA ALA A 968 -35.51 26.90 25.64
C ALA A 968 -34.33 27.83 25.99
N MET A 969 -33.67 28.37 24.97
CA MET A 969 -32.63 29.40 25.11
C MET A 969 -33.21 30.80 25.35
N PRO A 970 -32.36 31.81 25.63
CA PRO A 970 -32.41 33.01 24.80
C PRO A 970 -31.02 33.57 24.41
N VAL A 971 -31.06 34.42 23.37
CA VAL A 971 -29.97 35.00 22.57
C VAL A 971 -29.55 36.39 23.08
N ALA A 972 -28.24 36.72 23.05
CA ALA A 972 -27.73 38.09 22.87
C ALA A 972 -26.23 38.08 22.46
N SER A 973 -25.82 39.01 21.57
CA SER A 973 -24.44 39.37 21.14
C SER A 973 -24.17 40.81 21.63
N PRO A 974 -22.95 41.27 22.08
CA PRO A 974 -21.75 41.50 21.22
C PRO A 974 -20.34 41.45 21.89
N TYR A 975 -19.28 41.56 21.07
CA TYR A 975 -17.84 41.81 21.32
C TYR A 975 -17.31 42.00 22.76
N ALA A 976 -16.29 41.21 23.16
CA ALA A 976 -15.03 41.65 23.80
C ALA A 976 -14.16 40.43 24.20
N MET A 977 -12.87 40.41 23.81
CA MET A 977 -11.84 39.62 24.51
C MET A 977 -11.57 40.26 25.89
N PRO A 978 -11.20 39.48 26.93
CA PRO A 978 -9.76 39.28 27.21
C PRO A 978 -9.37 37.89 27.78
N ASN A 979 -8.14 37.47 27.49
CA ASN A 979 -7.28 36.55 28.29
C ASN A 979 -7.08 37.15 29.72
N PRO A 980 -6.61 36.50 30.82
CA PRO A 980 -5.99 35.16 31.01
C PRO A 980 -6.29 34.45 32.37
N TYR A 981 -5.67 33.27 32.60
CA TYR A 981 -5.45 32.56 33.89
C TYR A 981 -6.60 32.34 34.89
N GLY A 982 -6.88 31.08 35.22
CA GLY A 982 -7.63 30.72 36.42
C GLY A 982 -7.94 29.23 36.54
N ASN A 983 -7.01 28.46 37.09
CA ASN A 983 -7.34 27.19 37.75
C ASN A 983 -8.02 27.51 39.08
N PRO A 984 -9.15 26.87 39.43
CA PRO A 984 -9.34 26.55 40.83
C PRO A 984 -9.99 25.18 41.11
N TYR A 985 -9.55 24.62 42.25
CA TYR A 985 -10.08 23.46 43.01
C TYR A 985 -9.67 22.06 42.50
N GLY A 986 -8.90 21.24 43.22
CA GLY A 986 -8.54 21.26 44.64
C GLY A 986 -9.28 20.17 45.44
N ASN A 987 -8.70 18.98 45.44
CA ASN A 987 -8.37 18.13 46.60
C ASN A 987 -9.47 17.48 47.47
N TYR A 988 -9.48 16.13 47.45
CA TYR A 988 -9.69 15.19 48.57
C TYR A 988 -8.80 13.97 48.22
N GLY A 989 -7.80 13.48 48.96
CA GLY A 989 -7.44 13.54 50.37
C GLY A 989 -7.48 12.11 50.94
N GLN A 990 -6.32 11.50 51.30
CA GLN A 990 -6.05 10.40 52.28
C GLN A 990 -4.59 9.85 52.07
N PRO A 991 -3.92 9.20 53.06
CA PRO A 991 -2.85 9.83 53.83
C PRO A 991 -1.45 9.18 53.76
N GLN A 992 -0.49 9.91 54.34
CA GLN A 992 0.96 9.71 54.50
C GLN A 992 1.37 8.72 55.59
N VAL A 993 2.56 8.10 55.48
CA VAL A 993 3.55 7.97 56.59
C VAL A 993 5.02 7.87 56.07
N THR A 994 5.79 8.96 56.29
CA THR A 994 7.25 9.11 56.63
C THR A 994 8.36 8.50 55.75
N SER A 995 9.58 9.02 55.61
CA SER A 995 10.37 10.21 56.01
C SER A 995 11.82 9.84 55.58
N THR A 996 12.65 10.69 54.97
CA THR A 996 13.63 11.50 55.72
C THR A 996 14.56 12.34 54.81
N TYR A 997 14.78 13.61 55.23
CA TYR A 997 15.96 14.51 55.09
C TYR A 997 16.33 15.14 53.72
N THR A 998 16.00 16.43 53.47
CA THR A 998 16.66 17.75 53.78
C THR A 998 17.75 18.19 52.77
N THR A 999 17.48 19.19 51.89
CA THR A 999 17.93 20.61 51.89
C THR A 999 19.46 20.80 51.86
N THR A 1000 20.13 21.65 51.06
CA THR A 1000 19.80 23.00 50.52
C THR A 1000 20.94 23.50 49.60
N SER A 1001 20.59 24.36 48.62
CA SER A 1001 21.21 25.67 48.31
C SER A 1001 22.59 25.83 47.59
N THR A 1002 22.50 26.23 46.30
CA THR A 1002 22.95 27.52 45.66
C THR A 1002 24.43 27.83 45.30
N THR A 1003 24.59 28.31 44.04
CA THR A 1003 25.41 29.45 43.49
C THR A 1003 26.91 29.33 43.09
N PHE A 1004 27.12 29.43 41.75
CA PHE A 1004 27.97 30.36 40.93
C PHE A 1004 29.52 30.58 41.14
N VAL A 1005 30.30 30.15 40.11
CA VAL A 1005 31.27 30.91 39.21
C VAL A 1005 32.63 31.40 39.79
N PRO A 1006 33.73 31.67 39.01
CA PRO A 1006 34.30 31.21 37.69
C PRO A 1006 35.81 30.78 37.77
N LEU A 1007 36.48 30.43 36.64
CA LEU A 1007 37.75 31.06 36.15
C LEU A 1007 38.44 30.31 34.97
N GLN A 1008 38.49 31.00 33.82
CA GLN A 1008 39.63 31.38 32.95
C GLN A 1008 40.80 30.40 32.58
N GLN A 1009 40.87 30.11 31.26
CA GLN A 1009 41.99 30.10 30.25
C GLN A 1009 43.47 30.29 30.68
N PRO A 1010 44.53 29.80 29.94
CA PRO A 1010 44.83 30.24 28.54
C PRO A 1010 45.67 29.35 27.55
N MET A 1011 45.67 29.77 26.25
CA MET A 1011 46.70 29.76 25.15
C MET A 1011 47.29 28.42 24.61
N HIS A 1012 47.10 27.97 23.35
CA HIS A 1012 47.47 28.41 21.97
C HIS A 1012 48.64 27.58 21.35
N TYR A 1013 48.39 26.88 20.21
CA TYR A 1013 49.10 26.96 18.90
C TYR A 1013 48.78 25.75 17.98
N GLY A 1014 48.42 26.02 16.72
CA GLY A 1014 48.89 25.21 15.57
C GLY A 1014 47.88 24.51 14.63
N GLN A 1015 47.46 25.25 13.59
CA GLN A 1015 47.19 24.82 12.19
C GLN A 1015 45.89 24.07 11.81
N GLN A 1016 45.10 24.77 10.98
CA GLN A 1016 44.03 24.35 10.06
C GLN A 1016 44.63 23.82 8.73
N PRO A 1017 43.91 23.02 7.89
CA PRO A 1017 42.87 23.55 6.99
C PRO A 1017 41.62 22.64 6.78
N THR A 1018 40.43 23.20 6.99
CA THR A 1018 39.37 23.50 5.99
C THR A 1018 38.54 22.33 5.48
N TYR A 1019 37.29 22.21 5.96
CA TYR A 1019 36.08 22.14 5.13
C TYR A 1019 34.92 22.67 5.97
N ALA A 1020 34.23 23.68 5.45
CA ALA A 1020 33.14 24.38 6.14
C ALA A 1020 31.80 23.65 5.92
N PRO A 1021 30.99 23.42 6.96
CA PRO A 1021 29.56 23.24 6.83
C PRO A 1021 28.86 24.61 6.96
N GLN A 1022 28.05 24.97 5.97
CA GLN A 1022 27.07 26.06 6.06
C GLN A 1022 25.85 25.62 6.89
N PRO A 1023 25.18 26.54 7.61
CA PRO A 1023 24.22 26.20 8.66
C PRO A 1023 22.78 26.03 8.12
N MET A 1024 22.12 24.93 8.51
CA MET A 1024 20.65 24.86 8.46
C MET A 1024 20.05 25.68 9.62
N MET A 1025 19.28 26.70 9.26
CA MET A 1025 18.43 27.45 10.18
C MET A 1025 17.15 27.85 9.43
N TYR A 1026 16.03 27.17 9.71
CA TYR A 1026 14.82 27.71 10.37
C TYR A 1026 13.53 26.98 9.99
N ARG A 1027 12.79 26.62 11.05
CA ARG A 1027 11.33 26.58 11.26
C ARG A 1027 10.39 26.15 10.13
#